data_AF-A0A7X7FU02-F1
#
_entry.id   AF-A0A7X7FU02-F1
#
_cell.length_a   1.000
_cell.length_b   1.000
_cell.length_c   1.000
_cell.angle_alpha   90.00
_cell.angle_beta   90.00
_cell.angle_gamma   90.00
#
_symmetry.space_group_name_H-M   'P 1'
#
loop_
_entity.id
_entity.type
_entity.pdbx_description
1 polymer ?
#
loop_
_entity_poly.entity_id
_entity_poly.type
_entity_poly.pdbx_seq_one_letter_code
_entity_poly.pdbx_strand_id
1 'polypeptide(L)'
;MRRAICSAIVQVGLLVLLGDVPPVPAQSGLSIGLIDPRTPAEPTQRNAAVLEFAQSQGKVMRLRPHPSGGWQVDPTWIRAPEEFDVIWYHQGDDPAAVALPEAVINDLRDYLELGGSLLLSGAAGQLVNSLDLETTPLRVLGPAPDPYLTGLIVRPEHRDHPAFAGLDTSKPILLTSLGANALADFYDTEGPHGTLLADGNVGLGERPLVEYTFGAGRVIVVGWRLPDFTTAEDPHRPNLERLFANLLKYLADRNTNRARPVTIPGESSYTRILGIPFLRVREVVDLMTPQAVPGEKAMVVLTTQPAGDKSLAADGLYLSEREAQGESVRVQTVGITLLTRSKSTAEFIEARKAEQRAAEEKERERIKGLKVLKPEVKLLPGPLKPLKTPELEQSVLLGRSPFMAPGDGKGDIRPVYEPIEDGGFRIANSPRQLNRMIVHGQNRLWTGDVPLFRMDTGTGNASYAADRIYPLWPREDSQAGQAMPSMGTLRIGVPGTDGKPQWLDELPDTVATFRPSYTEYDISGPAGAWKARVEVAPSMEGHGLICRVALDRPTPLVWQYGGIWWLAQEDNANKVEIAGGVAKITEANLPNGLVLAGWDGQGEGKTLTATYGQQAEFSTKTPAKVYHIAALWGVTTHDEKLAKDTPARLDTPAASGWAQVRDRLKEKWLDCFVRAALDPQNRFERLMKSPGAELDRTREHWDRRRKAFQIHTPDTHLNALINWERCRSEYHRKGPGLYLGEIWQMYSHISTGWYGKSWGGDHEAIGDCLRLYGAMQGDDGFIRWISPSLMPFVAENNTPYWVDQVWWHYAWTGDKQFVADLWPIVRKAVEWQRTKNDPDGDGLFQDWYEYWNCDSNGKGPKAAAPSAMSWAMLDRAAKLAEVVGDAKAAGQYRELADKTRDAVFRELWKEQAGRLGCIGGEGIWRGHPQIWEEYLAINTGLLSTQQGRRAMRWIASHYGFEPQPGVRLLACSDWFPIRWSTQWVPTGDTCLAAMAGMKSGDVDLWYPFLKTAVTSAYKSEFPGINMGISNAGAGGGDREDVDSVDPYVHVAVR
;
A
#
# COMPACT_ATOMS: atom_id res chain seq x y z
N MET A 1 -27.20 -18.28 71.18
CA MET A 1 -26.58 -17.22 72.01
C MET A 1 -27.19 -15.88 71.61
N ARG A 2 -27.99 -15.30 72.53
CA ARG A 2 -28.25 -13.87 72.88
C ARG A 2 -28.18 -12.81 71.75
N ARG A 3 -29.31 -12.21 71.31
CA ARG A 3 -30.03 -11.00 71.84
C ARG A 3 -29.29 -9.67 71.52
N ALA A 4 -29.80 -8.82 70.61
CA ALA A 4 -30.82 -7.73 70.79
C ALA A 4 -30.14 -6.38 71.16
N ILE A 5 -30.45 -5.19 70.60
CA ILE A 5 -31.64 -4.32 70.77
C ILE A 5 -31.45 -3.02 69.93
N CYS A 6 -32.55 -2.46 69.40
CA CYS A 6 -32.96 -1.05 69.07
C CYS A 6 -31.90 0.08 68.94
N SER A 7 -32.05 1.16 68.15
CA SER A 7 -33.21 2.03 67.95
C SER A 7 -32.87 3.23 67.01
N ALA A 8 -33.92 3.90 66.53
CA ALA A 8 -34.03 5.36 66.29
C ALA A 8 -33.37 6.03 65.05
N ILE A 9 -34.27 6.35 64.11
CA ILE A 9 -34.26 7.48 63.18
C ILE A 9 -34.46 8.79 63.97
N VAL A 10 -33.60 9.82 63.78
CA VAL A 10 -33.91 11.26 63.61
C VAL A 10 -32.63 12.03 63.20
N GLN A 11 -32.77 12.81 62.11
CA GLN A 11 -32.02 13.98 61.60
C GLN A 11 -30.71 14.44 62.27
N VAL A 12 -29.65 14.54 61.46
CA VAL A 12 -28.79 15.73 61.34
C VAL A 12 -28.41 15.88 59.87
N GLY A 13 -28.54 17.09 59.32
CA GLY A 13 -28.21 17.40 57.94
C GLY A 13 -26.72 17.19 57.64
N LEU A 14 -26.42 16.66 56.46
CA LEU A 14 -25.08 16.72 55.89
C LEU A 14 -25.11 17.64 54.67
N LEU A 15 -24.65 18.86 54.92
CA LEU A 15 -24.08 19.74 53.91
C LEU A 15 -22.95 18.94 53.23
N VAL A 16 -23.13 18.55 51.96
CA VAL A 16 -22.01 18.04 51.17
C VAL A 16 -21.25 19.26 50.67
N LEU A 17 -20.22 19.62 51.42
CA LEU A 17 -19.14 20.49 50.98
C LEU A 17 -18.59 19.91 49.67
N LEU A 18 -18.80 20.62 48.56
CA LEU A 18 -17.97 20.45 47.36
C LEU A 18 -16.53 20.57 47.84
N GLY A 19 -15.73 19.52 47.66
CA GLY A 19 -14.32 19.55 48.00
C GLY A 19 -13.70 20.74 47.28
N ASP A 20 -13.17 21.69 48.05
CA ASP A 20 -12.43 22.84 47.57
C ASP A 20 -11.31 22.34 46.66
N VAL A 21 -11.47 22.56 45.35
CA VAL A 21 -10.31 22.71 44.47
C VAL A 21 -9.63 23.98 44.97
N PRO A 22 -8.37 23.93 45.44
CA PRO A 22 -7.72 25.13 45.94
C PRO A 22 -7.77 26.18 44.83
N PRO A 23 -8.19 27.44 45.13
CA PRO A 23 -8.16 28.50 44.16
C PRO A 23 -6.73 28.56 43.63
N VAL A 24 -6.57 28.38 42.32
CA VAL A 24 -5.27 28.63 41.68
C VAL A 24 -4.94 30.08 42.01
N PRO A 25 -3.85 30.35 42.75
CA PRO A 25 -3.47 31.73 43.01
C PRO A 25 -3.30 32.43 41.66
N ALA A 26 -3.74 33.68 41.56
CA ALA A 26 -3.40 34.52 40.42
C ALA A 26 -1.86 34.70 40.39
N GLN A 27 -1.18 33.78 39.70
CA GLN A 27 0.24 33.84 39.37
C GLN A 27 0.36 33.98 37.86
N SER A 28 1.17 34.94 37.44
CA SER A 28 1.34 35.42 36.07
C SER A 28 2.07 34.41 35.17
N GLY A 29 1.36 33.41 34.64
CA GLY A 29 1.91 32.44 33.68
C GLY A 29 0.82 31.77 32.84
N LEU A 30 1.18 31.20 31.68
CA LEU A 30 0.24 30.56 30.75
C LEU A 30 -0.29 29.22 31.30
N SER A 31 -1.55 28.89 31.02
CA SER A 31 -2.09 27.55 31.20
C SER A 31 -1.88 26.72 29.93
N ILE A 32 -1.04 25.69 30.00
CA ILE A 32 -0.63 24.88 28.85
C ILE A 32 -1.13 23.45 29.01
N GLY A 33 -1.89 22.98 28.02
CA GLY A 33 -2.24 21.56 27.88
C GLY A 33 -1.20 20.86 27.03
N LEU A 34 -0.27 20.12 27.63
CA LEU A 34 0.76 19.38 26.91
C LEU A 34 0.30 17.96 26.64
N ILE A 35 0.12 17.62 25.37
CA ILE A 35 -0.30 16.29 24.94
C ILE A 35 0.85 15.31 25.16
N ASP A 36 0.58 14.29 25.99
CA ASP A 36 1.52 13.24 26.36
C ASP A 36 0.79 11.90 26.51
N PRO A 37 0.73 11.10 25.41
CA PRO A 37 0.07 9.80 25.41
C PRO A 37 0.62 8.79 26.42
N ARG A 38 1.85 8.98 26.94
CA ARG A 38 2.48 8.05 27.89
C ARG A 38 1.99 8.24 29.32
N THR A 39 1.35 9.36 29.64
CA THR A 39 0.88 9.68 31.00
C THR A 39 0.00 8.53 31.55
N PRO A 40 0.25 8.02 32.78
CA PRO A 40 1.09 8.59 33.84
C PRO A 40 2.56 8.16 33.82
N ALA A 41 3.01 7.35 32.85
CA ALA A 41 4.42 6.97 32.74
C ALA A 41 5.30 8.20 32.42
N GLU A 42 6.59 8.15 32.76
CA GLU A 42 7.50 9.25 32.47
C GLU A 42 7.59 9.52 30.94
N PRO A 43 7.66 10.81 30.53
CA PRO A 43 7.91 11.17 29.14
C PRO A 43 9.29 10.68 28.70
N THR A 44 9.45 10.51 27.40
CA THR A 44 10.77 10.20 26.80
C THR A 44 11.71 11.40 26.93
N GLN A 45 13.02 11.18 26.80
CA GLN A 45 14.04 12.18 27.14
C GLN A 45 13.83 13.55 26.47
N ARG A 46 13.54 13.60 25.16
CA ARG A 46 13.33 14.88 24.46
C ARG A 46 11.99 15.52 24.83
N ASN A 47 10.96 14.71 25.00
CA ASN A 47 9.66 15.16 25.48
C ASN A 47 9.71 15.68 26.94
N ALA A 48 10.57 15.11 27.78
CA ALA A 48 10.80 15.56 29.15
C ALA A 48 11.45 16.94 29.19
N ALA A 49 12.41 17.21 28.31
CA ALA A 49 13.05 18.52 28.19
C ALA A 49 12.05 19.61 27.72
N VAL A 50 11.12 19.26 26.83
CA VAL A 50 10.03 20.16 26.44
C VAL A 50 9.04 20.39 27.59
N LEU A 51 8.71 19.36 28.36
CA LEU A 51 7.87 19.49 29.54
C LEU A 51 8.50 20.46 30.57
N GLU A 52 9.80 20.34 30.83
CA GLU A 52 10.54 21.24 31.73
C GLU A 52 10.50 22.68 31.22
N PHE A 53 10.75 22.90 29.92
CA PHE A 53 10.63 24.24 29.34
C PHE A 53 9.20 24.78 29.44
N ALA A 54 8.17 23.98 29.11
CA ALA A 54 6.78 24.40 29.22
C ALA A 54 6.43 24.83 30.65
N GLN A 55 6.95 24.12 31.67
CA GLN A 55 6.76 24.44 33.08
C GLN A 55 7.40 25.78 33.47
N SER A 56 8.46 26.20 32.78
CA SER A 56 9.05 27.55 32.96
C SER A 56 8.16 28.68 32.43
N GLN A 57 7.24 28.37 31.49
CA GLN A 57 6.35 29.37 30.85
C GLN A 57 5.01 29.52 31.58
N GLY A 58 4.63 28.54 32.41
CA GLY A 58 3.41 28.62 33.21
C GLY A 58 2.95 27.26 33.73
N LYS A 59 1.65 27.16 34.04
CA LYS A 59 1.05 25.94 34.58
C LYS A 59 0.80 24.93 33.46
N VAL A 60 1.57 23.86 33.46
CA VAL A 60 1.43 22.75 32.50
C VAL A 60 0.60 21.62 33.08
N MET A 61 -0.30 21.08 32.26
CA MET A 61 -1.00 19.83 32.53
C MET A 61 -0.67 18.82 31.43
N ARG A 62 -0.27 17.61 31.82
CA ARG A 62 -0.04 16.50 30.88
C ARG A 62 -1.37 15.86 30.52
N LEU A 63 -1.63 15.71 29.23
CA LEU A 63 -2.92 15.31 28.67
C LEU A 63 -2.77 14.02 27.88
N ARG A 64 -3.41 12.95 28.34
CA ARG A 64 -3.52 11.69 27.57
C ARG A 64 -4.80 11.72 26.72
N PRO A 65 -4.77 11.33 25.44
CA PRO A 65 -5.99 11.22 24.63
C PRO A 65 -6.99 10.22 25.24
N HIS A 66 -8.26 10.61 25.33
CA HIS A 66 -9.34 9.73 25.79
C HIS A 66 -10.12 9.15 24.58
N PRO A 67 -10.46 7.84 24.54
CA PRO A 67 -11.10 7.22 23.38
C PRO A 67 -12.44 7.83 22.95
N SER A 68 -13.15 8.52 23.85
CA SER A 68 -14.43 9.17 23.57
C SER A 68 -14.30 10.67 23.21
N GLY A 69 -13.09 11.17 23.00
CA GLY A 69 -12.80 12.61 22.93
C GLY A 69 -12.49 13.20 24.31
N GLY A 70 -11.87 14.38 24.32
CA GLY A 70 -11.33 15.01 25.53
C GLY A 70 -9.99 14.41 25.99
N TRP A 71 -9.48 14.95 27.10
CA TRP A 71 -8.12 14.73 27.57
C TRP A 71 -8.07 14.22 29.00
N GLN A 72 -7.55 13.02 29.19
CA GLN A 72 -7.42 12.39 30.50
C GLN A 72 -6.15 12.85 31.22
N VAL A 73 -6.30 13.26 32.48
CA VAL A 73 -5.18 13.64 33.36
C VAL A 73 -4.84 12.51 34.33
N ASP A 74 -5.88 11.84 34.83
CA ASP A 74 -5.80 10.66 35.69
C ASP A 74 -7.00 9.72 35.41
N PRO A 75 -7.05 8.49 35.97
CA PRO A 75 -8.14 7.53 35.72
C PRO A 75 -9.57 8.06 35.94
N THR A 76 -9.72 9.14 36.71
CA THR A 76 -11.02 9.70 37.13
C THR A 76 -11.36 11.04 36.49
N TRP A 77 -10.41 11.70 35.80
CA TRP A 77 -10.59 13.08 35.35
C TRP A 77 -10.31 13.28 33.86
N ILE A 78 -11.36 13.72 33.14
CA ILE A 78 -11.30 14.16 31.74
C ILE A 78 -11.42 15.70 31.69
N ARG A 79 -10.65 16.32 30.81
CA ARG A 79 -10.54 17.77 30.59
C ARG A 79 -10.87 18.12 29.15
N ALA A 80 -11.31 19.35 28.93
CA ALA A 80 -11.52 19.91 27.60
C ALA A 80 -10.31 20.74 27.16
N PRO A 81 -9.98 20.79 25.86
CA PRO A 81 -8.89 21.65 25.37
C PRO A 81 -9.15 23.15 25.65
N GLU A 82 -10.41 23.57 25.74
CA GLU A 82 -10.82 24.93 26.05
C GLU A 82 -10.41 25.43 27.45
N GLU A 83 -10.01 24.53 28.35
CA GLU A 83 -9.56 24.91 29.69
C GLU A 83 -8.19 25.62 29.63
N PHE A 84 -7.40 25.35 28.59
CA PHE A 84 -6.02 25.81 28.45
C PHE A 84 -5.92 27.06 27.57
N ASP A 85 -4.90 27.88 27.80
CA ASP A 85 -4.58 29.02 26.93
C ASP A 85 -4.05 28.53 25.58
N VAL A 86 -3.28 27.44 25.58
CA VAL A 86 -2.75 26.78 24.39
C VAL A 86 -2.62 25.28 24.59
N ILE A 87 -2.96 24.52 23.56
CA ILE A 87 -2.65 23.09 23.48
C ILE A 87 -1.32 22.94 22.75
N TRP A 88 -0.41 22.16 23.30
CA TRP A 88 0.88 21.87 22.68
C TRP A 88 1.06 20.36 22.55
N TYR A 89 1.34 19.88 21.34
CA TYR A 89 1.87 18.55 21.13
C TYR A 89 3.31 18.60 20.61
N HIS A 90 4.20 17.94 21.33
CA HIS A 90 5.58 17.73 20.92
C HIS A 90 5.91 16.24 20.84
N GLN A 91 6.66 15.85 19.81
CA GLN A 91 7.24 14.52 19.72
C GLN A 91 8.66 14.61 19.16
N GLY A 92 9.65 14.45 20.03
CA GLY A 92 11.07 14.50 19.68
C GLY A 92 11.74 13.13 19.55
N ASP A 93 11.12 12.05 20.01
CA ASP A 93 11.77 10.74 20.14
C ASP A 93 11.23 9.67 19.18
N ASP A 94 9.91 9.53 19.07
CA ASP A 94 9.27 8.46 18.27
C ASP A 94 8.13 9.02 17.39
N PRO A 95 8.34 9.17 16.06
CA PRO A 95 7.31 9.67 15.17
C PRO A 95 6.07 8.76 15.08
N ALA A 96 6.18 7.46 15.37
CA ALA A 96 5.04 6.54 15.35
C ALA A 96 4.07 6.81 16.52
N ALA A 97 4.57 7.39 17.61
CA ALA A 97 3.78 7.72 18.80
C ALA A 97 2.93 9.00 18.68
N VAL A 98 2.86 9.61 17.48
CA VAL A 98 2.07 10.82 17.23
C VAL A 98 0.58 10.53 16.98
N ALA A 99 0.23 9.31 16.56
CA ALA A 99 -1.14 8.98 16.20
C ALA A 99 -2.10 9.19 17.38
N LEU A 100 -3.17 9.97 17.15
CA LEU A 100 -4.24 10.20 18.11
C LEU A 100 -5.52 9.46 17.67
N PRO A 101 -6.37 9.00 18.61
CA PRO A 101 -7.67 8.44 18.29
C PRO A 101 -8.53 9.43 17.50
N GLU A 102 -9.35 8.93 16.56
CA GLU A 102 -10.21 9.76 15.70
C GLU A 102 -11.13 10.70 16.51
N ALA A 103 -11.68 10.22 17.63
CA ALA A 103 -12.51 11.04 18.51
C ALA A 103 -11.77 12.26 19.08
N VAL A 104 -10.47 12.15 19.31
CA VAL A 104 -9.61 13.26 19.81
C VAL A 104 -9.24 14.20 18.66
N ILE A 105 -9.02 13.68 17.46
CA ILE A 105 -8.83 14.50 16.26
C ILE A 105 -10.07 15.36 16.00
N ASN A 106 -11.26 14.76 16.05
CA ASN A 106 -12.52 15.48 15.88
C ASN A 106 -12.74 16.50 17.01
N ASP A 107 -12.42 16.14 18.25
CA ASP A 107 -12.45 17.07 19.40
C ASP A 107 -11.55 18.30 19.19
N LEU A 108 -10.33 18.09 18.67
CA LEU A 108 -9.41 19.17 18.32
C LEU A 108 -9.92 20.02 17.16
N ARG A 109 -10.53 19.41 16.13
CA ARG A 109 -11.12 20.15 15.00
C ARG A 109 -12.23 21.06 15.46
N ASP A 110 -13.18 20.55 16.25
CA ASP A 110 -14.27 21.35 16.82
C ASP A 110 -13.73 22.50 17.68
N TYR A 111 -12.74 22.21 18.51
CA TYR A 111 -12.06 23.21 19.33
C TYR A 111 -11.40 24.31 18.49
N LEU A 112 -10.68 23.93 17.43
CA LEU A 112 -9.98 24.83 16.52
C LEU A 112 -10.96 25.67 15.70
N GLU A 113 -11.98 25.05 15.10
CA GLU A 113 -12.97 25.73 14.25
C GLU A 113 -13.61 26.92 14.97
N LEU A 114 -13.86 26.76 16.28
CA LEU A 114 -14.48 27.76 17.14
C LEU A 114 -13.51 28.82 17.70
N GLY A 115 -12.23 28.76 17.36
CA GLY A 115 -11.22 29.76 17.74
C GLY A 115 -10.16 29.28 18.74
N GLY A 116 -9.95 27.98 18.84
CA GLY A 116 -8.89 27.38 19.64
C GLY A 116 -7.49 27.57 19.04
N SER A 117 -6.47 27.30 19.86
CA SER A 117 -5.06 27.40 19.47
C SER A 117 -4.27 26.13 19.74
N LEU A 118 -3.42 25.74 18.78
CA LEU A 118 -2.60 24.53 18.82
C LEU A 118 -1.16 24.79 18.36
N LEU A 119 -0.19 24.34 19.14
CA LEU A 119 1.22 24.28 18.77
C LEU A 119 1.61 22.83 18.48
N LEU A 120 2.21 22.57 17.32
CA LEU A 120 2.76 21.27 16.95
C LEU A 120 4.27 21.42 16.75
N SER A 121 5.08 20.58 17.41
CA SER A 121 6.53 20.63 17.21
C SER A 121 7.20 19.25 17.13
N GLY A 122 8.29 19.18 16.36
CA GLY A 122 9.00 17.93 16.05
C GLY A 122 8.17 17.06 15.12
N ALA A 123 8.16 15.75 15.35
CA ALA A 123 7.35 14.82 14.57
C ALA A 123 5.84 15.01 14.77
N ALA A 124 5.39 15.71 15.82
CA ALA A 124 3.98 16.03 16.01
C ALA A 124 3.42 16.93 14.89
N GLY A 125 4.28 17.56 14.09
CA GLY A 125 3.88 18.33 12.92
C GLY A 125 3.05 17.53 11.91
N GLN A 126 3.25 16.20 11.79
CA GLN A 126 2.48 15.36 10.87
C GLN A 126 0.96 15.33 11.17
N LEU A 127 0.55 15.76 12.37
CA LEU A 127 -0.86 15.83 12.75
C LEU A 127 -1.67 16.80 11.87
N VAL A 128 -1.01 17.75 11.18
CA VAL A 128 -1.72 18.64 10.23
C VAL A 128 -2.40 17.88 9.09
N ASN A 129 -1.85 16.72 8.67
CA ASN A 129 -2.51 15.87 7.68
C ASN A 129 -3.74 15.19 8.28
N SER A 130 -3.68 14.74 9.54
CA SER A 130 -4.83 14.13 10.23
C SER A 130 -5.93 15.13 10.61
N LEU A 131 -5.58 16.40 10.76
CA LEU A 131 -6.52 17.51 11.02
C LEU A 131 -7.14 18.10 9.74
N ASP A 132 -6.81 17.56 8.57
CA ASP A 132 -7.18 18.08 7.24
C ASP A 132 -6.72 19.54 6.99
N LEU A 133 -5.63 19.97 7.64
CA LEU A 133 -5.06 21.32 7.46
C LEU A 133 -4.11 21.41 6.27
N GLU A 134 -3.57 20.26 5.86
CA GLU A 134 -2.58 20.15 4.80
C GLU A 134 -2.77 18.82 4.06
N THR A 135 -2.87 18.87 2.75
CA THR A 135 -3.07 17.70 1.89
C THR A 135 -1.76 17.05 1.49
N THR A 136 -0.66 17.79 1.55
CA THR A 136 0.68 17.29 1.23
C THR A 136 1.23 16.49 2.40
N PRO A 137 1.63 15.22 2.23
CA PRO A 137 2.26 14.47 3.30
C PRO A 137 3.58 15.13 3.72
N LEU A 138 3.77 15.33 5.03
CA LEU A 138 5.03 15.83 5.55
C LEU A 138 6.09 14.73 5.51
N ARG A 139 7.35 15.09 5.25
CA ARG A 139 8.48 14.22 5.47
C ARG A 139 8.65 14.00 6.97
N VAL A 140 8.56 12.76 7.43
CA VAL A 140 8.71 12.39 8.84
C VAL A 140 9.95 11.53 9.02
N LEU A 141 10.86 11.96 9.88
CA LEU A 141 12.09 11.21 10.20
C LEU A 141 12.23 11.05 11.72
N GLY A 142 12.84 9.93 12.12
CA GLY A 142 13.23 9.70 13.50
C GLY A 142 14.34 10.65 13.98
N PRO A 143 14.70 10.57 15.28
CA PRO A 143 15.79 11.35 15.83
C PRO A 143 17.11 11.00 15.13
N ALA A 144 17.97 12.00 14.91
CA ALA A 144 19.30 11.76 14.34
C ALA A 144 20.32 11.51 15.45
N PRO A 145 21.35 10.69 15.19
CA PRO A 145 22.46 10.49 16.11
C PRO A 145 23.50 11.62 16.04
N ASP A 146 23.61 12.31 14.91
CA ASP A 146 24.68 13.29 14.66
C ASP A 146 24.23 14.73 14.96
N PRO A 147 25.11 15.55 15.56
CA PRO A 147 24.83 16.96 15.83
C PRO A 147 24.71 17.76 14.54
N TYR A 148 23.66 18.58 14.47
CA TYR A 148 23.33 19.41 13.34
C TYR A 148 22.92 20.81 13.79
N LEU A 149 23.66 21.82 13.32
CA LEU A 149 23.36 23.23 13.62
C LEU A 149 22.10 23.67 12.88
N THR A 150 21.03 23.96 13.62
CA THR A 150 19.73 24.33 13.05
C THR A 150 19.25 25.70 13.50
N GLY A 151 18.46 26.32 12.64
CA GLY A 151 17.94 27.66 12.81
C GLY A 151 16.95 28.05 11.73
N LEU A 152 16.51 29.31 11.77
CA LEU A 152 15.48 29.84 10.89
C LEU A 152 15.97 31.03 10.07
N ILE A 153 15.49 31.14 8.84
CA ILE A 153 15.55 32.35 8.02
C ILE A 153 14.13 32.89 7.87
N VAL A 154 13.85 34.01 8.55
CA VAL A 154 12.50 34.60 8.56
C VAL A 154 12.18 35.20 7.20
N ARG A 155 10.98 34.90 6.68
CA ARG A 155 10.48 35.48 5.42
C ARG A 155 10.40 37.00 5.55
N PRO A 156 10.84 37.78 4.55
CA PRO A 156 10.85 39.25 4.63
C PRO A 156 9.52 39.87 5.08
N GLU A 157 8.41 39.34 4.57
CA GLU A 157 7.03 39.73 4.86
C GLU A 157 6.56 39.42 6.29
N HIS A 158 7.31 38.60 7.04
CA HIS A 158 6.95 38.13 8.39
C HIS A 158 7.98 38.52 9.46
N ARG A 159 8.93 39.42 9.15
CA ARG A 159 9.97 39.86 10.11
C ARG A 159 9.43 40.53 11.38
N ASP A 160 8.26 41.17 11.29
CA ASP A 160 7.59 41.81 12.42
C ASP A 160 6.54 40.90 13.08
N HIS A 161 6.47 39.62 12.70
CA HIS A 161 5.51 38.68 13.28
C HIS A 161 5.80 38.48 14.78
N PRO A 162 4.79 38.46 15.68
CA PRO A 162 4.99 38.35 17.12
C PRO A 162 5.82 37.14 17.57
N ALA A 163 5.82 36.05 16.79
CA ALA A 163 6.66 34.88 17.02
C ALA A 163 8.16 35.22 17.14
N PHE A 164 8.62 36.27 16.46
CA PHE A 164 10.03 36.65 16.41
C PHE A 164 10.39 37.84 17.30
N ALA A 165 9.50 38.26 18.21
CA ALA A 165 9.74 39.40 19.09
C ALA A 165 11.06 39.24 19.88
N GLY A 166 11.95 40.22 19.76
CA GLY A 166 13.25 40.21 20.45
C GLY A 166 14.28 39.23 19.88
N LEU A 167 14.06 38.69 18.67
CA LEU A 167 15.04 37.96 17.86
C LEU A 167 15.48 38.82 16.67
N ASP A 168 16.74 38.70 16.25
CA ASP A 168 17.27 39.43 15.10
C ASP A 168 16.87 38.73 13.79
N THR A 169 15.74 39.16 13.20
CA THR A 169 15.17 38.58 11.97
C THR A 169 15.87 39.02 10.68
N SER A 170 16.90 39.87 10.77
CA SER A 170 17.70 40.30 9.63
C SER A 170 18.74 39.27 9.19
N LYS A 171 19.01 38.27 10.05
CA LYS A 171 19.99 37.20 9.85
C LYS A 171 19.40 35.85 10.25
N PRO A 172 20.07 34.73 9.95
CA PRO A 172 19.64 33.42 10.45
C PRO A 172 19.58 33.38 11.99
N ILE A 173 18.45 32.93 12.53
CA ILE A 173 18.24 32.73 13.96
C ILE A 173 18.59 31.27 14.29
N LEU A 174 19.80 31.04 14.76
CA LEU A 174 20.25 29.70 15.20
C LEU A 174 19.58 29.33 16.52
N LEU A 175 19.10 28.09 16.64
CA LEU A 175 18.29 27.60 17.77
C LEU A 175 18.97 26.47 18.56
N THR A 176 19.71 25.57 17.89
CA THR A 176 20.44 24.48 18.56
C THR A 176 21.62 24.02 17.70
N SER A 177 22.70 23.63 18.36
CA SER A 177 23.89 23.03 17.75
C SER A 177 23.78 21.51 17.56
N LEU A 178 22.79 20.86 18.19
CA LEU A 178 22.59 19.40 18.17
C LEU A 178 21.49 18.98 17.18
N GLY A 179 20.32 19.61 17.21
CA GLY A 179 19.24 19.31 16.27
C GLY A 179 18.86 17.82 16.16
N ALA A 180 18.85 17.06 17.25
CA ALA A 180 18.74 15.60 17.18
C ALA A 180 17.30 15.06 17.22
N ASN A 181 16.29 15.94 17.23
CA ASN A 181 14.88 15.53 17.34
C ASN A 181 14.35 14.76 16.14
N ALA A 182 13.38 13.88 16.40
CA ALA A 182 12.43 13.44 15.40
C ALA A 182 11.69 14.65 14.82
N LEU A 183 11.42 14.61 13.52
CA LEU A 183 10.93 15.76 12.77
C LEU A 183 9.77 15.40 11.86
N ALA A 184 8.94 16.41 11.59
CA ALA A 184 8.06 16.47 10.43
C ALA A 184 8.35 17.81 9.71
N ASP A 185 8.55 17.81 8.39
CA ASP A 185 8.74 19.04 7.61
C ASP A 185 8.26 18.91 6.16
N PHE A 186 8.36 20.00 5.41
CA PHE A 186 7.94 20.11 4.02
C PHE A 186 9.09 20.00 3.01
N TYR A 187 10.23 19.43 3.41
CA TYR A 187 11.36 19.28 2.50
C TYR A 187 10.99 18.38 1.31
N ASP A 188 11.23 18.87 0.08
CA ASP A 188 10.92 18.15 -1.17
C ASP A 188 9.44 17.75 -1.32
N THR A 189 8.55 18.60 -0.81
CA THR A 189 7.09 18.41 -0.91
C THR A 189 6.43 19.60 -1.61
N GLU A 190 5.21 19.41 -2.15
CA GLU A 190 4.46 20.48 -2.82
C GLU A 190 3.95 21.57 -1.84
N GLY A 191 3.63 21.19 -0.60
CA GLY A 191 3.29 22.09 0.52
C GLY A 191 4.52 22.83 1.08
N PRO A 192 4.39 23.67 2.11
CA PRO A 192 3.16 23.93 2.84
C PRO A 192 2.19 24.83 2.06
N HIS A 193 0.90 24.53 2.17
CA HIS A 193 -0.19 25.40 1.73
C HIS A 193 -0.60 26.41 2.82
N GLY A 194 -0.11 26.23 4.05
CA GLY A 194 -0.18 27.24 5.11
C GLY A 194 0.74 28.44 4.88
N THR A 195 0.66 29.43 5.78
CA THR A 195 1.54 30.61 5.71
C THR A 195 2.92 30.25 6.24
N LEU A 196 3.90 30.14 5.34
CA LEU A 196 5.30 29.90 5.70
C LEU A 196 5.90 31.14 6.37
N LEU A 197 6.21 31.07 7.66
CA LEU A 197 6.78 32.18 8.42
C LEU A 197 8.31 32.24 8.32
N ALA A 198 8.99 31.08 8.25
CA ALA A 198 10.44 30.99 8.12
C ALA A 198 10.89 29.70 7.44
N ASP A 199 11.94 29.82 6.63
CA ASP A 199 12.69 28.73 6.02
C ASP A 199 13.76 28.18 7.00
N GLY A 200 14.28 26.98 6.76
CA GLY A 200 15.44 26.45 7.47
C GLY A 200 16.73 27.17 7.08
N ASN A 201 17.65 27.35 8.02
CA ASN A 201 18.88 28.13 7.82
C ASN A 201 19.95 27.51 6.91
N VAL A 202 19.79 26.25 6.49
CA VAL A 202 20.82 25.53 5.71
C VAL A 202 20.57 25.63 4.19
N GLY A 203 19.42 26.18 3.77
CA GLY A 203 19.16 26.49 2.36
C GLY A 203 18.97 25.24 1.49
N LEU A 204 18.65 24.08 2.07
CA LEU A 204 18.37 22.85 1.33
C LEU A 204 16.88 22.70 0.98
N GLY A 205 16.03 23.64 1.41
CA GLY A 205 14.60 23.65 1.10
C GLY A 205 13.70 23.22 2.26
N GLU A 206 14.24 23.11 3.48
CA GLU A 206 13.44 22.91 4.68
C GLU A 206 12.53 24.13 4.91
N ARG A 207 11.25 23.87 5.16
CA ARG A 207 10.22 24.89 5.40
C ARG A 207 9.50 24.61 6.72
N PRO A 208 10.17 24.81 7.86
CA PRO A 208 9.77 24.18 9.12
C PRO A 208 8.78 25.01 9.96
N LEU A 209 8.65 26.32 9.74
CA LEU A 209 7.79 27.18 10.57
C LEU A 209 6.60 27.69 9.77
N VAL A 210 5.43 27.07 9.99
CA VAL A 210 4.22 27.31 9.19
C VAL A 210 3.03 27.60 10.09
N GLU A 211 2.23 28.62 9.75
CA GLU A 211 0.97 28.95 10.41
C GLU A 211 -0.23 28.53 9.52
N TYR A 212 -1.18 27.82 10.12
CA TYR A 212 -2.45 27.44 9.52
C TYR A 212 -3.62 28.11 10.24
N THR A 213 -4.71 28.29 9.50
CA THR A 213 -6.00 28.73 10.03
C THR A 213 -7.04 27.64 9.80
N PHE A 214 -7.82 27.30 10.83
CA PHE A 214 -8.95 26.38 10.74
C PHE A 214 -10.17 27.00 11.39
N GLY A 215 -11.17 27.38 10.59
CA GLY A 215 -12.21 28.29 11.04
C GLY A 215 -11.59 29.57 11.65
N ALA A 216 -11.93 29.87 12.90
CA ALA A 216 -11.34 30.99 13.64
C ALA A 216 -10.02 30.64 14.36
N GLY A 217 -9.65 29.37 14.45
CA GLY A 217 -8.49 28.89 15.20
C GLY A 217 -7.15 29.14 14.54
N ARG A 218 -6.08 28.88 15.30
CA ARG A 218 -4.69 29.02 14.85
C ARG A 218 -3.87 27.78 15.19
N VAL A 219 -3.13 27.30 14.21
CA VAL A 219 -2.17 26.20 14.39
C VAL A 219 -0.80 26.64 13.90
N ILE A 220 0.23 26.48 14.72
CA ILE A 220 1.61 26.66 14.28
C ILE A 220 2.33 25.32 14.33
N VAL A 221 3.00 24.99 13.21
CA VAL A 221 3.93 23.87 13.11
C VAL A 221 5.35 24.41 13.22
N VAL A 222 6.12 23.86 14.15
CA VAL A 222 7.58 24.00 14.25
C VAL A 222 8.21 22.64 13.97
N GLY A 223 8.38 22.37 12.69
CA GLY A 223 8.92 21.14 12.15
C GLY A 223 10.44 21.07 12.18
N TRP A 224 10.98 20.17 11.38
CA TRP A 224 12.41 19.91 11.26
C TRP A 224 13.06 19.63 12.62
N ARG A 225 14.39 19.75 12.70
CA ARG A 225 15.22 19.45 13.87
C ARG A 225 15.25 20.56 14.93
N LEU A 226 14.39 21.56 14.79
CA LEU A 226 14.43 22.81 15.57
C LEU A 226 14.09 22.71 17.07
N PRO A 227 13.08 21.94 17.52
CA PRO A 227 12.61 22.01 18.91
C PRO A 227 13.43 21.21 19.91
N ASP A 228 14.76 21.25 19.85
CA ASP A 228 15.65 20.44 20.69
C ASP A 228 16.03 21.16 22.00
N PHE A 229 15.34 20.81 23.09
CA PHE A 229 15.58 21.35 24.43
C PHE A 229 16.54 20.50 25.27
N THR A 230 17.14 19.44 24.71
CA THR A 230 17.99 18.53 25.51
C THR A 230 19.36 19.09 25.86
N THR A 231 19.78 20.17 25.21
CA THR A 231 21.06 20.85 25.42
C THR A 231 20.89 22.10 26.28
N ALA A 232 21.07 21.96 27.60
CA ALA A 232 20.90 23.08 28.54
C ALA A 232 21.95 24.19 28.37
N GLU A 233 23.18 23.82 28.00
CA GLU A 233 24.34 24.74 27.87
C GLU A 233 24.60 25.18 26.41
N ASP A 234 23.64 24.96 25.49
CA ASP A 234 23.80 25.33 24.09
C ASP A 234 23.86 26.86 23.93
N PRO A 235 24.83 27.43 23.20
CA PRO A 235 24.93 28.88 22.99
C PRO A 235 23.70 29.48 22.30
N HIS A 236 22.90 28.67 21.60
CA HIS A 236 21.69 29.07 20.90
C HIS A 236 20.40 28.83 21.70
N ARG A 237 20.50 28.19 22.87
CA ARG A 237 19.38 27.92 23.79
C ARG A 237 18.51 29.16 24.07
N PRO A 238 19.06 30.37 24.31
CA PRO A 238 18.24 31.55 24.55
C PRO A 238 17.34 31.95 23.37
N ASN A 239 17.75 31.66 22.13
CA ASN A 239 16.94 31.94 20.94
C ASN A 239 15.79 30.92 20.81
N LEU A 240 16.08 29.65 21.06
CA LEU A 240 15.07 28.58 21.07
C LEU A 240 13.97 28.86 22.09
N GLU A 241 14.36 29.13 23.33
CA GLU A 241 13.42 29.41 24.42
C GLU A 241 12.59 30.66 24.13
N ARG A 242 13.21 31.71 23.57
CA ARG A 242 12.50 32.93 23.21
C ARG A 242 11.50 32.71 22.07
N LEU A 243 11.87 31.97 21.03
CA LEU A 243 10.96 31.64 19.94
C LEU A 243 9.74 30.88 20.48
N PHE A 244 9.95 29.82 21.25
CA PHE A 244 8.84 29.02 21.78
C PHE A 244 8.00 29.78 22.81
N ALA A 245 8.60 30.62 23.65
CA ALA A 245 7.86 31.50 24.55
C ALA A 245 6.96 32.49 23.79
N ASN A 246 7.49 33.10 22.71
CA ASN A 246 6.72 33.99 21.84
C ASN A 246 5.59 33.25 21.13
N LEU A 247 5.83 32.04 20.64
CA LEU A 247 4.81 31.21 19.98
C LEU A 247 3.67 30.85 20.94
N LEU A 248 4.00 30.40 22.16
CA LEU A 248 3.01 30.08 23.18
C LEU A 248 2.16 31.30 23.55
N LYS A 249 2.80 32.46 23.74
CA LYS A 249 2.10 33.72 24.03
C LYS A 249 1.22 34.17 22.86
N TYR A 250 1.75 34.14 21.64
CA TYR A 250 0.99 34.48 20.44
C TYR A 250 -0.24 33.60 20.30
N LEU A 251 -0.10 32.28 20.41
CA LEU A 251 -1.21 31.34 20.32
C LEU A 251 -2.22 31.53 21.45
N ALA A 252 -1.77 31.79 22.68
CA ALA A 252 -2.64 32.13 23.80
C ALA A 252 -3.47 33.40 23.54
N ASP A 253 -2.85 34.45 23.01
CA ASP A 253 -3.53 35.71 22.65
C ASP A 253 -4.55 35.52 21.50
N ARG A 254 -4.36 34.50 20.66
CA ARG A 254 -5.30 34.12 19.58
C ARG A 254 -6.39 33.18 20.03
N ASN A 255 -6.25 32.52 21.18
CA ASN A 255 -7.24 31.58 21.67
C ASN A 255 -8.47 32.33 22.18
N THR A 256 -9.56 32.21 21.44
CA THR A 256 -10.83 32.85 21.77
C THR A 256 -11.92 31.83 22.13
N ASN A 257 -11.59 30.54 22.14
CA ASN A 257 -12.49 29.45 22.51
C ASN A 257 -12.12 28.89 23.88
N ARG A 258 -12.71 29.48 24.93
CA ARG A 258 -12.40 29.16 26.34
C ARG A 258 -13.65 28.79 27.12
N ALA A 259 -13.56 27.66 27.81
CA ALA A 259 -14.64 27.01 28.51
C ALA A 259 -14.10 26.07 29.59
N ARG A 260 -14.89 25.87 30.64
CA ARG A 260 -14.58 24.96 31.74
C ARG A 260 -15.78 24.07 32.04
N PRO A 261 -15.74 22.78 31.64
CA PRO A 261 -16.70 21.80 32.10
C PRO A 261 -16.64 21.68 33.62
N VAL A 262 -17.79 21.55 34.26
CA VAL A 262 -17.90 21.41 35.71
C VAL A 262 -18.03 19.93 36.04
N THR A 263 -17.14 19.45 36.91
CA THR A 263 -17.26 18.09 37.45
C THR A 263 -18.51 17.98 38.32
N ILE A 264 -19.35 17.01 38.00
CA ILE A 264 -20.58 16.71 38.72
C ILE A 264 -20.40 15.42 39.52
N PRO A 265 -20.91 15.31 40.76
CA PRO A 265 -20.88 14.06 41.52
C PRO A 265 -21.51 12.88 40.75
N GLY A 266 -20.75 11.80 40.56
CA GLY A 266 -21.17 10.59 39.85
C GLY A 266 -20.24 10.22 38.69
N GLU A 267 -20.47 9.05 38.09
CA GLU A 267 -19.75 8.64 36.88
C GLU A 267 -20.16 9.55 35.71
N SER A 268 -19.19 10.28 35.15
CA SER A 268 -19.42 11.25 34.08
C SER A 268 -18.70 10.84 32.79
N SER A 269 -19.27 11.28 31.67
CA SER A 269 -18.78 11.03 30.32
C SER A 269 -18.53 12.34 29.60
N TYR A 270 -17.42 12.45 28.87
CA TYR A 270 -17.13 13.63 28.07
C TYR A 270 -17.99 13.67 26.82
N THR A 271 -18.54 14.83 26.49
CA THR A 271 -19.29 15.05 25.26
C THR A 271 -19.24 16.50 24.83
N ARG A 272 -19.38 16.76 23.53
CA ARG A 272 -19.61 18.10 22.98
C ARG A 272 -21.04 18.21 22.50
N ILE A 273 -21.72 19.27 22.90
CA ILE A 273 -23.05 19.60 22.38
C ILE A 273 -22.98 21.02 21.82
N LEU A 274 -23.27 21.18 20.53
CA LEU A 274 -23.11 22.45 19.81
C LEU A 274 -21.70 23.06 19.98
N GLY A 275 -20.67 22.21 19.96
CA GLY A 275 -19.27 22.61 20.14
C GLY A 275 -18.87 22.98 21.57
N ILE A 276 -19.80 22.97 22.54
CA ILE A 276 -19.49 23.22 23.95
C ILE A 276 -19.13 21.90 24.64
N PRO A 277 -17.99 21.81 25.34
CA PRO A 277 -17.61 20.60 26.06
C PRO A 277 -18.40 20.46 27.36
N PHE A 278 -18.83 19.25 27.73
CA PHE A 278 -19.51 18.92 28.98
C PHE A 278 -18.93 17.63 29.60
N LEU A 279 -18.94 17.58 30.93
CA LEU A 279 -18.87 16.31 31.68
C LEU A 279 -20.30 15.92 32.06
N ARG A 280 -20.82 14.90 31.38
CA ARG A 280 -22.23 14.51 31.46
C ARG A 280 -22.42 13.29 32.36
N VAL A 281 -23.31 13.39 33.35
CA VAL A 281 -23.77 12.25 34.15
C VAL A 281 -24.99 11.57 33.52
N ARG A 282 -25.21 10.29 33.87
CA ARG A 282 -26.28 9.47 33.28
C ARG A 282 -27.68 9.90 33.72
N GLU A 283 -27.84 10.28 34.98
CA GLU A 283 -29.12 10.66 35.57
C GLU A 283 -29.16 12.15 35.87
N VAL A 284 -30.37 12.73 35.88
CA VAL A 284 -30.56 14.12 36.27
C VAL A 284 -30.24 14.25 37.76
N VAL A 285 -29.31 15.13 38.08
CA VAL A 285 -28.89 15.42 39.46
C VAL A 285 -29.26 16.85 39.84
N ASP A 286 -29.61 17.01 41.10
CA ASP A 286 -29.93 18.32 41.68
C ASP A 286 -28.67 18.87 42.37
N LEU A 287 -28.13 19.97 41.86
CA LEU A 287 -26.85 20.53 42.27
C LEU A 287 -26.91 22.03 42.48
N MET A 288 -26.11 22.49 43.43
CA MET A 288 -25.75 23.91 43.50
C MET A 288 -24.73 24.21 42.39
N THR A 289 -25.01 25.21 41.56
CA THR A 289 -24.08 25.64 40.52
C THR A 289 -22.78 26.13 41.16
N PRO A 290 -21.61 25.84 40.55
CA PRO A 290 -20.33 26.33 41.06
C PRO A 290 -20.28 27.86 40.98
N GLN A 291 -19.53 28.47 41.91
CA GLN A 291 -19.26 29.90 41.86
C GLN A 291 -18.34 30.20 40.66
N ALA A 292 -18.69 31.22 39.87
CA ALA A 292 -17.90 31.66 38.73
C ALA A 292 -16.56 32.26 39.18
N VAL A 293 -15.48 31.96 38.46
CA VAL A 293 -14.16 32.56 38.70
C VAL A 293 -13.91 33.76 37.78
N PRO A 294 -12.97 34.68 38.10
CA PRO A 294 -12.71 35.85 37.27
C PRO A 294 -12.45 35.50 35.80
N GLY A 295 -13.26 36.07 34.89
CA GLY A 295 -13.17 35.84 33.45
C GLY A 295 -14.29 34.97 32.87
N GLU A 296 -14.99 34.18 33.69
CA GLU A 296 -16.20 33.44 33.29
C GLU A 296 -17.40 34.40 33.27
N LYS A 297 -18.11 34.43 32.14
CA LYS A 297 -19.21 35.39 31.89
C LYS A 297 -20.56 34.73 31.71
N ALA A 298 -20.59 33.49 31.21
CA ALA A 298 -21.81 32.74 31.00
C ALA A 298 -21.69 31.32 31.54
N MET A 299 -22.82 30.76 31.98
CA MET A 299 -22.96 29.39 32.43
C MET A 299 -23.98 28.70 31.53
N VAL A 300 -23.62 27.53 31.01
CA VAL A 300 -24.49 26.68 30.19
C VAL A 300 -24.84 25.45 30.98
N VAL A 301 -26.14 25.23 31.18
CA VAL A 301 -26.69 24.10 31.93
C VAL A 301 -27.40 23.17 30.95
N LEU A 302 -27.00 21.90 30.95
CA LEU A 302 -27.52 20.86 30.06
C LEU A 302 -28.56 20.00 30.80
N THR A 303 -29.77 19.91 30.26
CA THR A 303 -30.92 19.25 30.89
C THR A 303 -31.62 18.29 29.93
N THR A 304 -32.41 17.35 30.46
CA THR A 304 -33.20 16.41 29.65
C THR A 304 -34.57 16.96 29.24
N GLN A 305 -35.00 18.06 29.86
CA GLN A 305 -36.23 18.80 29.54
C GLN A 305 -35.91 20.29 29.41
N PRO A 306 -36.65 21.04 28.60
CA PRO A 306 -36.43 22.47 28.44
C PRO A 306 -36.64 23.22 29.76
N ALA A 307 -35.71 24.11 30.11
CA ALA A 307 -35.74 24.91 31.33
C ALA A 307 -36.31 26.33 31.07
N GLY A 308 -37.31 26.43 30.18
CA GLY A 308 -37.97 27.67 29.75
C GLY A 308 -37.89 27.92 28.24
N ASP A 309 -38.53 29.01 27.77
CA ASP A 309 -38.71 29.33 26.33
C ASP A 309 -37.41 29.63 25.56
N LYS A 310 -36.29 29.81 26.26
CA LYS A 310 -34.96 30.12 25.68
C LYS A 310 -34.02 28.91 25.63
N SER A 311 -34.50 27.70 25.89
CA SER A 311 -33.69 26.48 25.79
C SER A 311 -33.41 26.09 24.33
N LEU A 312 -32.15 25.77 24.02
CA LEU A 312 -31.72 25.27 22.71
C LEU A 312 -31.72 23.74 22.70
N ALA A 313 -32.48 23.12 21.81
CA ALA A 313 -32.51 21.67 21.66
C ALA A 313 -31.36 21.16 20.78
N ALA A 314 -30.60 20.19 21.27
CA ALA A 314 -29.52 19.52 20.53
C ALA A 314 -29.31 18.10 21.08
N ASP A 315 -29.20 17.11 20.19
CA ASP A 315 -28.94 15.69 20.51
C ASP A 315 -29.87 15.09 21.59
N GLY A 316 -31.16 15.46 21.53
CA GLY A 316 -32.17 15.00 22.49
C GLY A 316 -32.06 15.61 23.89
N LEU A 317 -31.21 16.62 24.06
CA LEU A 317 -31.03 17.40 25.29
C LEU A 317 -31.34 18.88 25.05
N TYR A 318 -31.40 19.64 26.13
CA TYR A 318 -31.69 21.07 26.12
C TYR A 318 -30.59 21.84 26.84
N LEU A 319 -30.09 22.90 26.18
CA LEU A 319 -29.11 23.82 26.75
C LEU A 319 -29.85 25.06 27.24
N SER A 320 -29.57 25.47 28.47
CA SER A 320 -30.04 26.74 29.02
C SER A 320 -28.87 27.59 29.45
N GLU A 321 -28.84 28.83 28.98
CA GLU A 321 -27.77 29.78 29.27
C GLU A 321 -28.20 30.77 30.34
N ARG A 322 -27.27 31.07 31.23
CA ARG A 322 -27.44 32.01 32.33
C ARG A 322 -26.18 32.84 32.46
N GLU A 323 -26.31 34.04 32.97
CA GLU A 323 -25.15 34.85 33.32
C GLU A 323 -24.44 34.22 34.52
N ALA A 324 -23.11 34.18 34.48
CA ALA A 324 -22.28 33.63 35.55
C ALA A 324 -22.15 34.64 36.70
N GLN A 325 -23.27 35.08 37.28
CA GLN A 325 -23.29 35.94 38.46
C GLN A 325 -22.94 35.07 39.68
N GLY A 326 -22.05 35.53 40.56
CA GLY A 326 -21.43 34.73 41.64
C GLY A 326 -22.37 34.17 42.74
N GLU A 327 -23.66 34.04 42.47
CA GLU A 327 -24.68 33.44 43.33
C GLU A 327 -24.89 31.96 42.95
N SER A 328 -24.84 31.06 43.94
CA SER A 328 -25.13 29.64 43.72
C SER A 328 -26.62 29.42 43.57
N VAL A 329 -27.06 28.94 42.40
CA VAL A 329 -28.45 28.59 42.12
C VAL A 329 -28.58 27.07 42.10
N ARG A 330 -29.70 26.55 42.61
CA ARG A 330 -30.00 25.12 42.58
C ARG A 330 -30.59 24.73 41.22
N VAL A 331 -29.98 23.77 40.53
CA VAL A 331 -30.37 23.32 39.19
C VAL A 331 -30.46 21.80 39.09
N GLN A 332 -31.48 21.31 38.39
CA GLN A 332 -31.54 19.92 37.94
C GLN A 332 -30.86 19.80 36.59
N THR A 333 -29.80 19.01 36.49
CA THR A 333 -28.89 19.00 35.34
C THR A 333 -28.30 17.62 35.08
N VAL A 334 -27.82 17.41 33.85
CA VAL A 334 -26.92 16.31 33.50
C VAL A 334 -25.51 16.80 33.16
N GLY A 335 -25.27 18.11 33.06
CA GLY A 335 -23.98 18.71 32.70
C GLY A 335 -23.96 20.23 32.90
N ILE A 336 -22.84 20.82 33.32
CA ILE A 336 -22.66 22.28 33.43
C ILE A 336 -21.31 22.66 32.81
N THR A 337 -21.28 23.75 32.05
CA THR A 337 -20.05 24.33 31.50
C THR A 337 -20.04 25.84 31.64
N LEU A 338 -18.91 26.38 32.09
CA LEU A 338 -18.70 27.82 32.25
C LEU A 338 -17.92 28.35 31.05
N LEU A 339 -18.33 29.49 30.51
CA LEU A 339 -17.77 30.11 29.32
C LEU A 339 -17.20 31.48 29.65
N THR A 340 -16.11 31.87 29.01
CA THR A 340 -15.51 33.22 29.19
C THR A 340 -16.13 34.30 28.28
N ARG A 341 -17.00 33.88 27.36
CA ARG A 341 -17.69 34.76 26.41
C ARG A 341 -19.04 35.22 26.96
N SER A 342 -19.44 36.45 26.62
CA SER A 342 -20.73 37.04 26.98
C SER A 342 -21.81 36.87 25.90
N LYS A 343 -21.43 36.48 24.68
CA LYS A 343 -22.39 36.16 23.61
C LYS A 343 -23.06 34.82 23.89
N SER A 344 -24.33 34.69 23.51
CA SER A 344 -25.00 33.38 23.59
C SER A 344 -24.34 32.35 22.67
N THR A 345 -24.49 31.05 22.94
CA THR A 345 -23.91 30.00 22.09
C THR A 345 -24.38 30.09 20.66
N ALA A 346 -25.67 30.34 20.43
CA ALA A 346 -26.22 30.49 19.08
C ALA A 346 -25.57 31.67 18.35
N GLU A 347 -25.45 32.83 18.99
CA GLU A 347 -24.79 34.01 18.41
C GLU A 347 -23.29 33.80 18.18
N PHE A 348 -22.62 33.08 19.08
CA PHE A 348 -21.20 32.77 18.93
C PHE A 348 -20.96 31.85 17.74
N ILE A 349 -21.73 30.76 17.61
CA ILE A 349 -21.61 29.82 16.49
C ILE A 349 -21.93 30.52 15.17
N GLU A 350 -22.99 31.32 15.11
CA GLU A 350 -23.32 32.06 13.88
C GLU A 350 -22.28 33.12 13.52
N ALA A 351 -21.66 33.78 14.51
CA ALA A 351 -20.53 34.66 14.25
C ALA A 351 -19.34 33.91 13.63
N ARG A 352 -19.01 32.71 14.12
CA ARG A 352 -17.92 31.88 13.55
C ARG A 352 -18.22 31.39 12.15
N LYS A 353 -19.44 30.90 11.92
CA LYS A 353 -19.89 30.53 10.57
C LYS A 353 -19.86 31.72 9.61
N ALA A 354 -20.20 32.93 10.08
CA ALA A 354 -20.12 34.13 9.25
C ALA A 354 -18.67 34.50 8.91
N GLU A 355 -17.74 34.42 9.87
CA GLU A 355 -16.30 34.62 9.63
C GLU A 355 -15.75 33.62 8.61
N GLN A 356 -16.14 32.35 8.73
CA GLN A 356 -15.73 31.29 7.79
C GLN A 356 -16.31 31.51 6.39
N ARG A 357 -17.61 31.84 6.28
CA ARG A 357 -18.23 32.20 4.99
C ARG A 357 -17.50 33.37 4.32
N ALA A 358 -17.10 34.38 5.08
CA ALA A 358 -16.36 35.52 4.56
C ALA A 358 -14.93 35.15 4.11
N ALA A 359 -14.26 34.25 4.83
CA ALA A 359 -12.95 33.74 4.43
C ALA A 359 -13.03 32.94 3.13
N GLU A 360 -13.99 32.02 3.03
CA GLU A 360 -14.25 31.25 1.81
C GLU A 360 -14.67 32.15 0.63
N GLU A 361 -15.43 33.22 0.87
CA GLU A 361 -15.81 34.19 -0.16
C GLU A 361 -14.59 34.96 -0.69
N LYS A 362 -13.68 35.37 0.21
CA LYS A 362 -12.41 36.01 -0.16
C LYS A 362 -11.50 35.06 -0.95
N GLU A 363 -11.52 33.77 -0.62
CA GLU A 363 -10.80 32.73 -1.37
C GLU A 363 -11.44 32.47 -2.74
N ARG A 364 -12.76 32.37 -2.81
CA ARG A 364 -13.53 32.29 -4.06
C ARG A 364 -13.24 33.48 -4.99
N GLU A 365 -13.10 34.68 -4.47
CA GLU A 365 -12.72 35.86 -5.26
C GLU A 365 -11.25 35.83 -5.69
N ARG A 366 -10.33 35.26 -4.90
CA ARG A 366 -8.92 35.09 -5.27
C ARG A 366 -8.70 34.09 -6.40
N ILE A 367 -9.53 33.05 -6.48
CA ILE A 367 -9.45 32.04 -7.54
C ILE A 367 -10.31 32.36 -8.77
N LYS A 368 -11.04 33.48 -8.73
CA LYS A 368 -11.90 33.95 -9.81
C LYS A 368 -11.05 34.33 -11.03
N GLY A 369 -11.25 33.60 -12.13
CA GLY A 369 -10.47 33.79 -13.37
C GLY A 369 -9.33 32.79 -13.55
N LEU A 370 -9.01 31.96 -12.54
CA LEU A 370 -8.14 30.80 -12.73
C LEU A 370 -8.88 29.72 -13.51
N LYS A 371 -8.16 29.03 -14.40
CA LYS A 371 -8.71 27.91 -15.19
C LYS A 371 -8.96 26.73 -14.25
N VAL A 372 -10.17 26.66 -13.70
CA VAL A 372 -10.63 25.50 -12.94
C VAL A 372 -10.79 24.34 -13.92
N LEU A 373 -9.89 23.38 -13.86
CA LEU A 373 -10.16 22.05 -14.38
C LEU A 373 -11.36 21.54 -13.59
N LYS A 374 -12.56 21.57 -14.19
CA LYS A 374 -13.73 20.96 -13.58
C LYS A 374 -13.60 19.47 -13.82
N PRO A 375 -13.28 18.64 -12.81
CA PRO A 375 -13.47 17.22 -12.95
C PRO A 375 -14.95 16.98 -13.28
N GLU A 376 -15.20 16.12 -14.25
CA GLU A 376 -16.52 15.53 -14.41
C GLU A 376 -16.75 14.63 -13.19
N VAL A 377 -17.42 15.18 -12.17
CA VAL A 377 -17.78 14.41 -10.98
C VAL A 377 -19.06 13.66 -11.29
N LYS A 378 -18.93 12.38 -11.64
CA LYS A 378 -20.07 11.45 -11.64
C LYS A 378 -20.37 11.09 -10.19
N LEU A 379 -21.46 11.62 -9.64
CA LEU A 379 -22.00 11.15 -8.36
C LEU A 379 -22.57 9.75 -8.57
N LEU A 380 -21.79 8.74 -8.21
CA LEU A 380 -22.24 7.36 -8.13
C LEU A 380 -22.87 7.13 -6.76
N PRO A 381 -24.00 6.41 -6.64
CA PRO A 381 -24.55 6.07 -5.34
C PRO A 381 -23.51 5.23 -4.59
N GLY A 382 -22.89 5.74 -3.52
CA GLY A 382 -21.95 4.99 -2.67
C GLY A 382 -22.62 3.76 -2.05
N PRO A 383 -21.87 2.84 -1.39
CA PRO A 383 -22.47 1.70 -0.73
C PRO A 383 -23.56 2.19 0.22
N LEU A 384 -24.80 1.82 -0.11
CA LEU A 384 -26.00 2.32 0.56
C LEU A 384 -26.02 1.79 2.00
N LYS A 385 -26.60 2.61 2.88
CA LYS A 385 -26.96 2.33 4.28
C LYS A 385 -27.27 0.84 4.53
N PRO A 386 -26.98 0.33 5.74
CA PRO A 386 -27.39 -1.01 6.15
C PRO A 386 -28.82 -1.31 5.69
N LEU A 387 -29.01 -2.36 4.90
CA LEU A 387 -30.36 -2.73 4.42
C LEU A 387 -31.31 -3.07 5.58
N LYS A 388 -30.73 -3.37 6.75
CA LYS A 388 -31.36 -3.48 8.06
C LYS A 388 -30.38 -2.98 9.14
N THR A 389 -30.90 -2.47 10.25
CA THR A 389 -30.08 -2.21 11.44
C THR A 389 -29.46 -3.52 11.92
N PRO A 390 -28.13 -3.63 12.02
CA PRO A 390 -27.47 -4.86 12.44
C PRO A 390 -27.78 -5.15 13.91
N GLU A 391 -28.06 -6.41 14.23
CA GLU A 391 -28.02 -6.88 15.62
C GLU A 391 -26.57 -6.98 16.09
N LEU A 392 -26.34 -6.90 17.41
CA LEU A 392 -25.00 -6.91 18.04
C LEU A 392 -24.11 -8.11 17.62
N GLU A 393 -24.71 -9.19 17.12
CA GLU A 393 -24.01 -10.40 16.66
C GLU A 393 -24.17 -10.69 15.16
N GLN A 394 -24.60 -9.70 14.37
CA GLN A 394 -24.75 -9.84 12.91
C GLN A 394 -23.91 -8.81 12.17
N SER A 395 -23.17 -9.28 11.17
CA SER A 395 -22.44 -8.41 10.24
C SER A 395 -23.42 -7.52 9.48
N VAL A 396 -22.99 -6.29 9.21
CA VAL A 396 -23.80 -5.28 8.52
C VAL A 396 -23.83 -5.57 7.03
N LEU A 397 -25.00 -5.96 6.51
CA LEU A 397 -25.20 -6.07 5.07
C LEU A 397 -25.36 -4.66 4.46
N LEU A 398 -24.26 -4.12 3.93
CA LEU A 398 -24.25 -2.86 3.18
C LEU A 398 -24.73 -3.09 1.74
N GLY A 399 -25.52 -2.16 1.21
CA GLY A 399 -25.96 -2.19 -0.18
C GLY A 399 -24.77 -1.94 -1.13
N ARG A 400 -24.69 -2.70 -2.23
CA ARG A 400 -23.55 -2.64 -3.16
C ARG A 400 -23.68 -1.48 -4.15
N SER A 401 -22.56 -0.83 -4.46
CA SER A 401 -22.47 0.35 -5.31
C SER A 401 -21.85 0.06 -6.69
N PRO A 402 -22.37 0.67 -7.78
CA PRO A 402 -21.70 0.73 -9.08
C PRO A 402 -20.30 1.38 -9.05
N PHE A 403 -19.93 2.09 -7.98
CA PHE A 403 -18.60 2.66 -7.76
C PHE A 403 -17.49 1.58 -7.76
N MET A 404 -17.82 0.35 -7.36
CA MET A 404 -16.90 -0.80 -7.34
C MET A 404 -16.68 -1.40 -8.73
N ALA A 405 -17.01 -0.71 -9.82
CA ALA A 405 -16.89 -1.21 -11.17
C ALA A 405 -16.63 -0.05 -12.15
N PRO A 406 -15.36 0.35 -12.38
CA PRO A 406 -15.03 1.38 -13.38
C PRO A 406 -15.65 1.04 -14.76
N GLY A 407 -16.16 2.04 -15.46
CA GLY A 407 -16.96 1.84 -16.68
C GLY A 407 -18.18 0.93 -16.49
N ASP A 408 -18.80 0.97 -15.31
CA ASP A 408 -19.90 0.08 -14.89
C ASP A 408 -19.49 -1.42 -14.93
N GLY A 409 -18.20 -1.72 -14.83
CA GLY A 409 -17.63 -3.08 -14.89
C GLY A 409 -17.34 -3.57 -16.31
N LYS A 410 -17.49 -2.71 -17.31
CA LYS A 410 -17.03 -2.96 -18.68
C LYS A 410 -15.59 -2.48 -18.91
N GLY A 411 -14.99 -1.69 -18.02
CA GLY A 411 -13.74 -0.98 -18.32
C GLY A 411 -13.97 0.18 -19.30
N ASP A 412 -13.26 1.29 -19.08
CA ASP A 412 -13.40 2.53 -19.86
C ASP A 412 -12.43 2.63 -21.04
N ILE A 413 -11.56 1.64 -21.19
CA ILE A 413 -10.48 1.66 -22.17
C ILE A 413 -11.01 1.36 -23.58
N ARG A 414 -10.77 2.29 -24.51
CA ARG A 414 -11.05 2.12 -25.94
C ARG A 414 -9.84 2.59 -26.77
N PRO A 415 -9.53 1.90 -27.89
CA PRO A 415 -10.15 0.66 -28.37
C PRO A 415 -9.81 -0.55 -27.47
N VAL A 416 -10.56 -1.64 -27.64
CA VAL A 416 -10.47 -2.87 -26.84
C VAL A 416 -9.62 -3.90 -27.60
N TYR A 417 -8.90 -4.77 -26.89
CA TYR A 417 -8.17 -5.85 -27.54
C TYR A 417 -9.11 -6.92 -28.12
N GLU A 418 -8.83 -7.37 -29.33
CA GLU A 418 -9.50 -8.50 -29.97
C GLU A 418 -8.76 -9.82 -29.65
N PRO A 419 -9.46 -10.93 -29.43
CA PRO A 419 -8.84 -12.22 -29.15
C PRO A 419 -8.21 -12.84 -30.41
N ILE A 420 -7.02 -13.40 -30.26
CA ILE A 420 -6.42 -14.33 -31.22
C ILE A 420 -6.43 -15.72 -30.60
N GLU A 421 -7.31 -16.59 -31.09
CA GLU A 421 -7.71 -17.83 -30.41
C GLU A 421 -6.56 -18.77 -30.05
N ASP A 422 -5.53 -18.88 -30.90
CA ASP A 422 -4.35 -19.73 -30.62
C ASP A 422 -3.36 -19.11 -29.62
N GLY A 423 -3.71 -17.97 -29.04
CA GLY A 423 -2.95 -17.23 -28.03
C GLY A 423 -2.46 -15.88 -28.56
N GLY A 424 -3.07 -14.80 -28.08
CA GLY A 424 -2.69 -13.44 -28.44
C GLY A 424 -3.81 -12.42 -28.38
N PHE A 425 -3.42 -11.17 -28.60
CA PHE A 425 -4.29 -10.01 -28.61
C PHE A 425 -4.02 -9.18 -29.87
N ARG A 426 -5.05 -8.59 -30.46
CA ARG A 426 -4.91 -7.62 -31.55
C ARG A 426 -5.55 -6.30 -31.17
N ILE A 427 -4.96 -5.20 -31.62
CA ILE A 427 -5.60 -3.89 -31.53
C ILE A 427 -5.24 -3.03 -32.73
N ALA A 428 -6.15 -2.15 -33.11
CA ALA A 428 -5.95 -1.16 -34.15
C ALA A 428 -6.26 0.24 -33.61
N ASN A 429 -5.63 1.27 -34.16
CA ASN A 429 -5.97 2.67 -33.92
C ASN A 429 -5.87 3.11 -32.45
N SER A 430 -4.89 2.57 -31.72
CA SER A 430 -4.59 2.98 -30.36
C SER A 430 -3.21 3.64 -30.30
N PRO A 431 -3.07 4.82 -29.66
CA PRO A 431 -1.80 5.54 -29.56
C PRO A 431 -0.95 5.12 -28.35
N ARG A 432 -1.34 4.06 -27.62
CA ARG A 432 -0.67 3.69 -26.37
C ARG A 432 0.75 3.17 -26.65
N GLN A 433 1.70 3.73 -25.93
CA GLN A 433 3.12 3.41 -26.03
C GLN A 433 3.58 2.68 -24.77
N LEU A 434 4.54 1.76 -24.92
CA LEU A 434 5.21 1.09 -23.81
C LEU A 434 4.24 0.48 -22.78
N ASN A 435 3.04 0.08 -23.23
CA ASN A 435 2.01 -0.50 -22.38
C ASN A 435 2.11 -2.02 -22.24
N ARG A 436 3.06 -2.67 -22.94
CA ARG A 436 3.26 -4.12 -22.86
C ARG A 436 4.71 -4.48 -22.58
N MET A 437 4.92 -5.29 -21.56
CA MET A 437 6.24 -5.86 -21.25
C MET A 437 6.35 -7.31 -21.73
N ILE A 438 7.51 -7.64 -22.31
CA ILE A 438 7.97 -8.98 -22.65
C ILE A 438 9.19 -9.30 -21.78
N VAL A 439 9.20 -10.46 -21.13
CA VAL A 439 10.24 -10.84 -20.18
C VAL A 439 10.86 -12.19 -20.53
N HIS A 440 12.19 -12.25 -20.46
CA HIS A 440 12.95 -13.50 -20.49
C HIS A 440 14.17 -13.39 -19.57
N GLY A 441 14.19 -14.15 -18.46
CA GLY A 441 15.19 -13.96 -17.42
C GLY A 441 15.16 -12.51 -16.91
N GLN A 442 16.30 -11.82 -16.83
CA GLN A 442 16.36 -10.39 -16.47
C GLN A 442 16.12 -9.43 -17.65
N ASN A 443 15.97 -9.94 -18.88
CA ASN A 443 15.71 -9.11 -20.04
C ASN A 443 14.25 -8.64 -20.06
N ARG A 444 14.02 -7.32 -20.04
CA ARG A 444 12.69 -6.72 -20.18
C ARG A 444 12.63 -5.86 -21.44
N LEU A 445 11.73 -6.23 -22.33
CA LEU A 445 11.42 -5.48 -23.54
C LEU A 445 10.02 -4.90 -23.44
N TRP A 446 9.91 -3.59 -23.40
CA TRP A 446 8.67 -2.86 -23.53
C TRP A 446 8.33 -2.61 -24.99
N THR A 447 7.06 -2.83 -25.30
CA THR A 447 6.41 -2.61 -26.59
C THR A 447 5.08 -1.89 -26.32
N GLY A 448 4.29 -1.58 -27.35
CA GLY A 448 2.96 -1.05 -27.11
C GLY A 448 2.01 -1.27 -28.27
N ASP A 449 0.94 -0.48 -28.31
CA ASP A 449 -0.01 -0.51 -29.42
C ASP A 449 0.57 0.14 -30.69
N VAL A 450 1.69 0.86 -30.54
CA VAL A 450 2.50 1.45 -31.63
C VAL A 450 3.98 1.03 -31.51
N PRO A 451 4.76 1.04 -32.60
CA PRO A 451 6.14 0.52 -32.64
C PRO A 451 7.18 1.46 -32.01
N LEU A 452 7.13 1.58 -30.69
CA LEU A 452 8.16 2.20 -29.84
C LEU A 452 8.64 1.16 -28.83
N PHE A 453 9.95 0.95 -28.74
CA PHE A 453 10.50 -0.16 -27.96
C PHE A 453 11.51 0.32 -26.93
N ARG A 454 11.38 -0.13 -25.67
CA ARG A 454 12.34 0.22 -24.62
C ARG A 454 12.88 -1.03 -23.95
N MET A 455 14.18 -1.08 -23.71
CA MET A 455 14.78 -2.13 -22.91
C MET A 455 14.93 -1.62 -21.48
N ASP A 456 14.48 -2.41 -20.52
CA ASP A 456 14.67 -2.15 -19.09
C ASP A 456 15.34 -3.36 -18.44
N THR A 457 15.76 -3.19 -17.20
CA THR A 457 16.14 -4.29 -16.33
C THR A 457 15.55 -4.09 -14.95
N GLY A 458 15.05 -5.18 -14.37
CA GLY A 458 14.39 -5.15 -13.07
C GLY A 458 15.26 -5.54 -11.90
N THR A 459 16.48 -6.01 -12.17
CA THR A 459 17.35 -6.71 -11.22
C THR A 459 17.19 -6.15 -9.81
N GLY A 460 16.63 -6.92 -8.87
CA GLY A 460 16.63 -6.64 -7.43
C GLY A 460 15.63 -5.60 -6.91
N ASN A 461 14.83 -4.93 -7.75
CA ASN A 461 13.93 -3.86 -7.31
C ASN A 461 12.65 -4.44 -6.66
N ALA A 462 12.10 -3.73 -5.65
CA ALA A 462 10.81 -4.03 -5.00
C ALA A 462 10.69 -5.39 -4.28
N SER A 463 11.75 -5.78 -3.54
CA SER A 463 11.71 -6.89 -2.56
C SER A 463 11.37 -6.37 -1.15
N TYR A 464 10.52 -7.07 -0.39
CA TYR A 464 10.26 -6.76 1.03
C TYR A 464 11.45 -7.06 1.96
N ALA A 465 12.48 -7.75 1.45
CA ALA A 465 13.68 -8.04 2.22
C ALA A 465 14.55 -6.77 2.40
N ALA A 466 15.15 -6.65 3.58
CA ALA A 466 16.15 -5.62 3.88
C ALA A 466 17.45 -5.80 3.07
N ASP A 467 17.76 -7.03 2.68
CA ASP A 467 18.97 -7.38 1.92
C ASP A 467 18.67 -7.50 0.42
N ARG A 468 18.91 -6.43 -0.35
CA ARG A 468 18.65 -6.36 -1.80
C ARG A 468 20.00 -6.28 -2.51
N ILE A 469 20.61 -7.42 -2.80
CA ILE A 469 21.99 -7.49 -3.31
C ILE A 469 22.07 -7.46 -4.84
N TYR A 470 22.97 -6.62 -5.37
CA TYR A 470 23.14 -6.39 -6.83
C TYR A 470 24.56 -6.70 -7.30
N PRO A 471 24.79 -7.86 -7.93
CA PRO A 471 26.14 -8.21 -8.39
C PRO A 471 26.58 -7.41 -9.63
N LEU A 472 25.65 -6.78 -10.37
CA LEU A 472 25.94 -6.17 -11.66
C LEU A 472 26.57 -4.76 -11.58
N TRP A 473 26.23 -3.96 -10.57
CA TRP A 473 26.70 -2.58 -10.46
C TRP A 473 27.36 -2.32 -9.10
N PRO A 474 28.61 -1.83 -9.08
CA PRO A 474 29.27 -1.40 -7.86
C PRO A 474 28.82 0.02 -7.47
N ARG A 475 27.51 0.24 -7.30
CA ARG A 475 26.94 1.48 -6.77
C ARG A 475 26.45 1.26 -5.35
N GLU A 476 26.64 2.23 -4.48
CA GLU A 476 26.20 2.15 -3.08
C GLU A 476 24.67 2.04 -2.98
N ASP A 477 23.94 2.84 -3.77
CA ASP A 477 22.47 2.87 -3.81
C ASP A 477 21.84 1.71 -4.59
N SER A 478 22.63 0.95 -5.36
CA SER A 478 22.12 -0.25 -6.05
C SER A 478 21.43 -1.18 -5.06
N GLN A 479 21.96 -1.27 -3.84
CA GLN A 479 21.45 -2.14 -2.79
C GLN A 479 20.12 -1.67 -2.17
N ALA A 480 19.63 -0.47 -2.50
CA ALA A 480 18.37 0.05 -1.95
C ALA A 480 17.14 -0.47 -2.70
N GLY A 481 17.30 -0.99 -3.93
CA GLY A 481 16.22 -1.54 -4.75
C GLY A 481 14.99 -0.67 -4.90
N GLN A 482 15.21 0.51 -5.47
CA GLN A 482 14.17 1.47 -5.85
C GLN A 482 14.26 1.90 -7.33
N ALA A 483 15.24 1.38 -8.09
CA ALA A 483 15.48 1.78 -9.48
C ALA A 483 14.97 0.75 -10.49
N MET A 484 14.37 1.21 -11.59
CA MET A 484 14.08 0.40 -12.79
C MET A 484 14.84 0.98 -13.98
N PRO A 485 16.14 0.68 -14.14
CA PRO A 485 16.97 1.34 -15.15
C PRO A 485 16.46 1.12 -16.57
N SER A 486 16.47 2.19 -17.37
CA SER A 486 16.29 2.11 -18.83
C SER A 486 17.62 1.84 -19.49
N MET A 487 17.66 0.81 -20.31
CA MET A 487 18.79 0.41 -21.15
C MET A 487 18.64 0.94 -22.58
N GLY A 488 17.70 1.86 -22.80
CA GLY A 488 17.54 2.62 -24.02
C GLY A 488 16.23 2.33 -24.76
N THR A 489 15.82 3.31 -25.56
CA THR A 489 14.60 3.29 -26.37
C THR A 489 14.95 3.30 -27.85
N LEU A 490 14.46 2.32 -28.60
CA LEU A 490 14.51 2.25 -30.05
C LEU A 490 13.27 2.92 -30.64
N ARG A 491 13.50 3.91 -31.49
CA ARG A 491 12.47 4.57 -32.30
C ARG A 491 12.78 4.40 -33.79
N ILE A 492 11.78 4.07 -34.58
CA ILE A 492 11.94 3.73 -36.01
C ILE A 492 11.14 4.72 -36.86
N GLY A 493 11.74 5.18 -37.95
CA GLY A 493 11.16 6.11 -38.91
C GLY A 493 11.49 5.76 -40.36
N VAL A 494 10.75 6.37 -41.28
CA VAL A 494 11.11 6.46 -42.70
C VAL A 494 11.39 7.94 -43.01
N PRO A 495 12.41 8.29 -43.82
CA PRO A 495 12.64 9.68 -44.22
C PRO A 495 11.40 10.29 -44.90
N GLY A 496 10.93 11.42 -44.38
CA GLY A 496 9.82 12.20 -44.94
C GLY A 496 10.23 13.04 -46.15
N THR A 497 9.23 13.51 -46.89
CA THR A 497 9.42 14.37 -48.07
C THR A 497 10.02 15.74 -47.75
N ASP A 498 9.90 16.18 -46.50
CA ASP A 498 10.46 17.42 -45.96
C ASP A 498 11.88 17.25 -45.36
N GLY A 499 12.45 16.04 -45.48
CA GLY A 499 13.76 15.70 -44.94
C GLY A 499 13.77 15.35 -43.45
N LYS A 500 12.61 15.38 -42.77
CA LYS A 500 12.49 14.95 -41.37
C LYS A 500 12.03 13.48 -41.30
N PRO A 501 12.45 12.70 -40.30
CA PRO A 501 11.92 11.36 -40.06
C PRO A 501 10.39 11.38 -39.86
N GLN A 502 9.68 10.52 -40.58
CA GLN A 502 8.30 10.12 -40.29
C GLN A 502 8.36 8.95 -39.32
N TRP A 503 8.04 9.20 -38.06
CA TRP A 503 8.13 8.19 -37.01
C TRP A 503 6.97 7.21 -37.05
N LEU A 504 7.28 5.92 -37.04
CA LEU A 504 6.28 4.85 -37.18
C LEU A 504 5.31 4.82 -35.99
N ASP A 505 5.76 5.24 -34.81
CA ASP A 505 4.95 5.32 -33.59
C ASP A 505 3.92 6.47 -33.58
N GLU A 506 4.03 7.40 -34.53
CA GLU A 506 3.11 8.54 -34.69
C GLU A 506 2.09 8.31 -35.82
N LEU A 507 2.20 7.22 -36.57
CA LEU A 507 1.34 6.97 -37.73
C LEU A 507 -0.04 6.44 -37.32
N PRO A 508 -1.12 6.98 -37.91
CA PRO A 508 -2.47 6.45 -37.73
C PRO A 508 -2.60 5.08 -38.39
N ASP A 509 -3.70 4.37 -38.14
CA ASP A 509 -4.01 3.08 -38.77
C ASP A 509 -3.00 1.95 -38.49
N THR A 510 -2.20 2.09 -37.43
CA THR A 510 -1.32 1.01 -36.94
C THR A 510 -2.17 -0.11 -36.33
N VAL A 511 -1.88 -1.35 -36.73
CA VAL A 511 -2.45 -2.57 -36.14
C VAL A 511 -1.35 -3.32 -35.41
N ALA A 512 -1.46 -3.46 -34.10
CA ALA A 512 -0.56 -4.27 -33.28
C ALA A 512 -1.16 -5.65 -33.02
N THR A 513 -0.35 -6.69 -33.25
CA THR A 513 -0.63 -8.08 -32.89
C THR A 513 0.35 -8.53 -31.82
N PHE A 514 -0.15 -8.74 -30.63
CA PHE A 514 0.59 -9.22 -29.48
C PHE A 514 0.58 -10.74 -29.46
N ARG A 515 1.76 -11.35 -29.65
CA ARG A 515 1.99 -12.78 -29.45
C ARG A 515 2.79 -13.01 -28.18
N PRO A 516 2.61 -14.13 -27.45
CA PRO A 516 3.39 -14.33 -26.24
C PRO A 516 4.88 -14.33 -26.59
N SER A 517 5.62 -13.32 -26.08
CA SER A 517 7.06 -12.99 -26.32
C SER A 517 7.49 -12.14 -27.52
N TYR A 518 6.60 -11.78 -28.43
CA TYR A 518 6.94 -10.84 -29.50
C TYR A 518 5.74 -9.99 -29.89
N THR A 519 5.98 -8.85 -30.51
CA THR A 519 4.92 -7.98 -31.01
C THR A 519 5.14 -7.75 -32.49
N GLU A 520 4.06 -7.83 -33.26
CA GLU A 520 4.02 -7.56 -34.69
C GLU A 520 3.17 -6.32 -34.94
N TYR A 521 3.56 -5.48 -35.89
CA TYR A 521 2.84 -4.29 -36.29
C TYR A 521 2.68 -4.26 -37.79
N ASP A 522 1.45 -4.03 -38.26
CA ASP A 522 1.17 -3.69 -39.66
C ASP A 522 0.91 -2.19 -39.76
N ILE A 523 1.69 -1.50 -40.60
CA ILE A 523 1.74 -0.03 -40.67
C ILE A 523 1.66 0.40 -42.13
N SER A 524 0.87 1.45 -42.39
CA SER A 524 0.79 2.08 -43.72
C SER A 524 1.38 3.48 -43.69
N GLY A 525 2.28 3.76 -44.63
CA GLY A 525 2.81 5.10 -44.83
C GLY A 525 1.73 6.07 -45.33
N PRO A 526 1.89 7.39 -45.12
CA PRO A 526 0.96 8.40 -45.60
C PRO A 526 0.64 8.24 -47.09
N ALA A 527 -0.64 8.37 -47.44
CA ALA A 527 -1.15 8.18 -48.81
C ALA A 527 -0.79 6.82 -49.47
N GLY A 528 -0.45 5.79 -48.67
CA GLY A 528 -0.08 4.47 -49.16
C GLY A 528 1.28 4.42 -49.85
N ALA A 529 2.19 5.34 -49.52
CA ALA A 529 3.51 5.42 -50.14
C ALA A 529 4.34 4.12 -49.96
N TRP A 530 4.13 3.43 -48.84
CA TRP A 530 4.75 2.16 -48.48
C TRP A 530 3.88 1.44 -47.44
N LYS A 531 4.12 0.15 -47.27
CA LYS A 531 3.58 -0.64 -46.16
C LYS A 531 4.73 -1.33 -45.44
N ALA A 532 4.68 -1.37 -44.11
CA ALA A 532 5.69 -2.01 -43.28
C ALA A 532 5.05 -3.02 -42.32
N ARG A 533 5.74 -4.15 -42.15
CA ARG A 533 5.55 -5.09 -41.04
C ARG A 533 6.75 -4.97 -40.11
N VAL A 534 6.50 -4.63 -38.85
CA VAL A 534 7.55 -4.55 -37.81
C VAL A 534 7.35 -5.71 -36.85
N GLU A 535 8.41 -6.45 -36.55
CA GLU A 535 8.39 -7.55 -35.59
C GLU A 535 9.50 -7.35 -34.58
N VAL A 536 9.19 -7.41 -33.29
CA VAL A 536 10.18 -7.21 -32.21
C VAL A 536 10.06 -8.28 -31.13
N ALA A 537 11.20 -8.80 -30.69
CA ALA A 537 11.31 -9.81 -29.64
C ALA A 537 12.54 -9.55 -28.74
N PRO A 538 12.56 -10.03 -27.49
CA PRO A 538 13.75 -9.99 -26.66
C PRO A 538 14.80 -10.97 -27.22
N SER A 539 16.08 -10.66 -27.05
CA SER A 539 17.13 -11.66 -27.27
C SER A 539 17.04 -12.78 -26.23
N MET A 540 17.23 -14.03 -26.68
CA MET A 540 17.32 -15.21 -25.81
C MET A 540 18.73 -15.44 -25.24
N GLU A 541 19.78 -14.89 -25.87
CA GLU A 541 21.19 -15.11 -25.49
C GLU A 541 21.86 -13.84 -24.91
N GLY A 542 21.13 -13.12 -24.06
CA GLY A 542 21.59 -11.92 -23.36
C GLY A 542 20.42 -10.97 -23.09
N HIS A 543 20.72 -9.77 -22.61
CA HIS A 543 19.69 -8.76 -22.37
C HIS A 543 19.62 -7.78 -23.53
N GLY A 544 18.64 -7.94 -24.40
CA GLY A 544 18.56 -7.18 -25.64
C GLY A 544 17.23 -7.30 -26.37
N LEU A 545 17.12 -6.64 -27.51
CA LEU A 545 16.02 -6.79 -28.45
C LEU A 545 16.53 -7.09 -29.85
N ILE A 546 15.68 -7.74 -30.65
CA ILE A 546 15.86 -7.91 -32.08
C ILE A 546 14.57 -7.44 -32.76
N CYS A 547 14.72 -6.53 -33.72
CA CYS A 547 13.63 -5.92 -34.46
C CYS A 547 13.83 -6.15 -35.96
N ARG A 548 12.81 -6.65 -36.66
CA ARG A 548 12.77 -6.73 -38.12
C ARG A 548 11.77 -5.70 -38.65
N VAL A 549 12.17 -4.94 -39.66
CA VAL A 549 11.29 -4.04 -40.42
C VAL A 549 11.25 -4.52 -41.86
N ALA A 550 10.11 -5.05 -42.29
CA ALA A 550 9.88 -5.54 -43.63
C ALA A 550 8.92 -4.61 -44.40
N LEU A 551 9.40 -3.99 -45.47
CA LEU A 551 8.66 -3.09 -46.33
C LEU A 551 8.23 -3.78 -47.64
N ASP A 552 7.08 -3.38 -48.19
CA ASP A 552 6.57 -3.89 -49.46
C ASP A 552 7.47 -3.57 -50.67
N ARG A 553 8.24 -2.49 -50.56
CA ARG A 553 9.16 -1.96 -51.59
C ARG A 553 10.49 -1.50 -50.97
N PRO A 554 11.57 -1.37 -51.76
CA PRO A 554 12.81 -0.78 -51.26
C PRO A 554 12.55 0.64 -50.75
N THR A 555 12.84 0.91 -49.48
CA THR A 555 12.55 2.20 -48.83
C THR A 555 13.63 2.47 -47.80
N PRO A 556 14.18 3.70 -47.72
CA PRO A 556 15.18 4.01 -46.72
C PRO A 556 14.57 3.99 -45.31
N LEU A 557 15.38 3.65 -44.31
CA LEU A 557 15.01 3.62 -42.91
C LEU A 557 15.87 4.60 -42.11
N VAL A 558 15.28 5.20 -41.09
CA VAL A 558 15.98 5.95 -40.05
C VAL A 558 15.58 5.38 -38.70
N TRP A 559 16.52 5.27 -37.77
CA TRP A 559 16.20 4.88 -36.40
C TRP A 559 17.05 5.64 -35.40
N GLN A 560 16.51 5.82 -34.20
CA GLN A 560 17.18 6.44 -33.07
C GLN A 560 17.24 5.46 -31.90
N TYR A 561 18.35 5.53 -31.17
CA TYR A 561 18.56 4.75 -29.96
C TYR A 561 19.27 5.57 -28.89
N GLY A 562 18.70 5.64 -27.69
CA GLY A 562 19.26 6.37 -26.55
C GLY A 562 18.31 6.39 -25.37
N GLY A 563 18.53 7.29 -24.41
CA GLY A 563 17.69 7.39 -23.21
C GLY A 563 17.99 6.28 -22.21
N ILE A 564 19.28 6.05 -21.97
CA ILE A 564 19.79 5.13 -20.96
C ILE A 564 19.88 5.89 -19.64
N TRP A 565 19.44 5.30 -18.54
CA TRP A 565 19.52 5.90 -17.22
C TRP A 565 19.33 4.86 -16.11
N TRP A 566 19.90 5.11 -14.94
CA TRP A 566 19.63 4.35 -13.72
C TRP A 566 18.33 4.82 -13.08
N LEU A 567 18.25 6.12 -12.78
CA LEU A 567 17.01 6.84 -12.47
C LEU A 567 16.86 7.99 -13.47
N ALA A 568 15.66 8.14 -14.02
CA ALA A 568 15.38 9.16 -15.03
C ALA A 568 15.69 10.59 -14.57
N GLN A 569 15.72 10.84 -13.25
CA GLN A 569 15.81 12.19 -12.69
C GLN A 569 17.25 12.59 -12.30
N GLU A 570 18.20 11.65 -12.41
CA GLU A 570 19.62 11.95 -12.24
C GLU A 570 20.15 12.80 -13.40
N ASP A 571 21.29 13.45 -13.18
CA ASP A 571 22.04 14.16 -14.24
C ASP A 571 22.73 13.15 -15.18
N ASN A 572 21.90 12.44 -15.95
CA ASN A 572 22.35 11.42 -16.89
C ASN A 572 22.97 12.09 -18.12
N ALA A 573 24.14 11.59 -18.53
CA ALA A 573 24.92 12.14 -19.62
C ALA A 573 25.44 11.02 -20.51
N ASN A 574 24.53 10.40 -21.26
CA ASN A 574 24.81 9.34 -22.22
C ASN A 574 25.91 9.79 -23.18
N LYS A 575 26.91 8.93 -23.40
CA LYS A 575 27.98 9.13 -24.39
C LYS A 575 27.85 8.09 -25.47
N VAL A 576 27.89 8.52 -26.74
CA VAL A 576 27.72 7.66 -27.90
C VAL A 576 28.99 7.66 -28.75
N GLU A 577 29.57 6.48 -28.94
CA GLU A 577 30.66 6.23 -29.87
C GLU A 577 30.10 5.42 -31.06
N ILE A 578 30.23 5.96 -32.27
CA ILE A 578 29.77 5.29 -33.49
C ILE A 578 30.96 4.77 -34.27
N ALA A 579 30.98 3.47 -34.53
CA ALA A 579 31.99 2.82 -35.36
C ALA A 579 31.29 1.89 -36.37
N GLY A 580 31.39 2.22 -37.66
CA GLY A 580 30.69 1.49 -38.71
C GLY A 580 29.17 1.53 -38.52
N GLY A 581 28.54 0.36 -38.46
CA GLY A 581 27.09 0.19 -38.27
C GLY A 581 26.63 0.04 -36.82
N VAL A 582 27.48 0.37 -35.84
CA VAL A 582 27.23 0.12 -34.42
C VAL A 582 27.42 1.40 -33.62
N ALA A 583 26.45 1.70 -32.76
CA ALA A 583 26.56 2.68 -31.68
C ALA A 583 26.84 1.96 -30.36
N LYS A 584 27.91 2.40 -29.70
CA LYS A 584 28.27 2.03 -28.35
C LYS A 584 27.88 3.16 -27.42
N ILE A 585 27.06 2.88 -26.42
CA ILE A 585 26.51 3.89 -25.52
C ILE A 585 26.84 3.53 -24.07
N THR A 586 27.33 4.51 -23.33
CA THR A 586 27.68 4.39 -21.91
C THR A 586 27.01 5.51 -21.11
N GLU A 587 26.66 5.23 -19.86
CA GLU A 587 26.09 6.19 -18.91
C GLU A 587 26.95 6.16 -17.63
N ALA A 588 27.35 7.32 -17.12
CA ALA A 588 28.21 7.42 -15.93
C ALA A 588 27.52 6.86 -14.68
N ASN A 589 26.20 7.03 -14.60
CA ASN A 589 25.35 6.48 -13.56
C ASN A 589 25.13 4.95 -13.71
N LEU A 590 25.63 4.31 -14.76
CA LEU A 590 25.65 2.86 -14.89
C LEU A 590 27.11 2.41 -15.02
N PRO A 591 27.89 2.40 -13.92
CA PRO A 591 29.31 2.07 -13.98
C PRO A 591 29.51 0.68 -14.59
N ASN A 592 30.41 0.59 -15.57
CA ASN A 592 30.68 -0.61 -16.37
C ASN A 592 29.52 -1.09 -17.25
N GLY A 593 28.37 -0.40 -17.25
CA GLY A 593 27.24 -0.65 -18.12
C GLY A 593 27.57 -0.30 -19.57
N LEU A 594 27.18 -1.17 -20.48
CA LEU A 594 27.41 -1.02 -21.91
C LEU A 594 26.15 -1.37 -22.69
N VAL A 595 25.72 -0.45 -23.55
CA VAL A 595 24.68 -0.72 -24.55
C VAL A 595 25.29 -0.66 -25.94
N LEU A 596 24.96 -1.65 -26.76
CA LEU A 596 25.35 -1.75 -28.16
C LEU A 596 24.07 -1.79 -28.99
N ALA A 597 23.94 -0.87 -29.95
CA ALA A 597 22.82 -0.83 -30.89
C ALA A 597 23.34 -0.77 -32.33
N GLY A 598 22.76 -1.55 -33.23
CA GLY A 598 23.21 -1.59 -34.61
C GLY A 598 22.26 -2.34 -35.52
N TRP A 599 22.67 -2.51 -36.78
CA TRP A 599 21.83 -3.06 -37.85
C TRP A 599 22.63 -3.81 -38.93
N ASP A 600 21.93 -4.46 -39.87
CA ASP A 600 22.52 -5.24 -40.95
C ASP A 600 22.70 -4.49 -42.30
N GLY A 601 22.33 -3.20 -42.36
CA GLY A 601 22.34 -2.38 -43.57
C GLY A 601 23.56 -1.48 -43.76
N GLN A 602 23.73 -0.95 -44.99
CA GLN A 602 24.70 0.10 -45.29
C GLN A 602 24.09 1.48 -45.01
N GLY A 603 24.76 2.31 -44.23
CA GLY A 603 24.31 3.68 -43.97
C GLY A 603 25.30 4.53 -43.18
N GLU A 604 24.79 5.58 -42.56
CA GLU A 604 25.58 6.53 -41.75
C GLU A 604 24.96 6.66 -40.36
N GLY A 605 25.82 6.60 -39.34
CA GLY A 605 25.45 6.91 -37.97
C GLY A 605 26.00 8.28 -37.57
N LYS A 606 25.21 9.03 -36.82
CA LYS A 606 25.64 10.29 -36.19
C LYS A 606 25.11 10.38 -34.77
N THR A 607 25.76 11.22 -33.97
CA THR A 607 25.31 11.55 -32.62
C THR A 607 24.38 12.75 -32.66
N LEU A 608 23.36 12.74 -31.80
CA LEU A 608 22.44 13.84 -31.58
C LEU A 608 22.41 14.19 -30.10
N THR A 609 22.18 15.47 -29.78
CA THR A 609 21.85 15.89 -28.42
C THR A 609 20.40 15.54 -28.12
N ALA A 610 20.17 14.93 -26.97
CA ALA A 610 18.87 14.50 -26.46
C ALA A 610 18.76 14.78 -24.96
N THR A 611 17.61 14.47 -24.36
CA THR A 611 17.29 14.74 -22.95
C THR A 611 18.35 14.22 -21.98
N TYR A 612 18.92 13.05 -22.24
CA TYR A 612 19.88 12.37 -21.36
C TYR A 612 21.32 12.43 -21.90
N GLY A 613 21.69 13.51 -22.59
CA GLY A 613 23.01 13.65 -23.21
C GLY A 613 23.00 13.30 -24.70
N GLN A 614 23.77 12.31 -25.13
CA GLN A 614 23.87 11.89 -26.54
C GLN A 614 22.97 10.70 -26.85
N GLN A 615 22.40 10.67 -28.06
CA GLN A 615 21.75 9.49 -28.64
C GLN A 615 22.28 9.21 -30.05
N ALA A 616 22.14 7.96 -30.50
CA ALA A 616 22.50 7.58 -31.85
C ALA A 616 21.32 7.78 -32.81
N GLU A 617 21.59 8.32 -34.00
CA GLU A 617 20.70 8.23 -35.16
C GLU A 617 21.42 7.55 -36.31
N PHE A 618 20.78 6.57 -36.93
CA PHE A 618 21.29 5.90 -38.13
C PHE A 618 20.31 6.07 -39.28
N SER A 619 20.84 6.35 -40.46
CA SER A 619 20.06 6.53 -41.70
C SER A 619 20.63 5.69 -42.83
N THR A 620 19.78 4.95 -43.55
CA THR A 620 20.22 4.01 -44.58
C THR A 620 20.68 4.77 -45.81
N LYS A 621 21.82 4.38 -46.39
CA LYS A 621 22.25 4.94 -47.69
C LYS A 621 21.58 4.22 -48.86
N THR A 622 21.42 2.90 -48.74
CA THR A 622 20.82 2.07 -49.78
C THR A 622 19.44 1.58 -49.31
N PRO A 623 18.35 1.97 -49.99
CA PRO A 623 17.01 1.45 -49.71
C PRO A 623 16.96 -0.07 -49.87
N ALA A 624 16.32 -0.75 -48.93
CA ALA A 624 16.12 -2.18 -48.91
C ALA A 624 14.67 -2.50 -48.51
N LYS A 625 14.27 -3.76 -48.71
CA LYS A 625 12.94 -4.24 -48.29
C LYS A 625 12.93 -4.77 -46.86
N VAL A 626 14.06 -5.18 -46.32
CA VAL A 626 14.14 -5.78 -44.99
C VAL A 626 15.34 -5.19 -44.28
N TYR A 627 15.12 -4.80 -43.03
CA TYR A 627 16.14 -4.32 -42.11
C TYR A 627 16.02 -5.09 -40.79
N HIS A 628 17.16 -5.39 -40.18
CA HIS A 628 17.22 -5.88 -38.81
C HIS A 628 17.97 -4.88 -37.95
N ILE A 629 17.35 -4.47 -36.85
CA ILE A 629 17.94 -3.61 -35.82
C ILE A 629 18.02 -4.45 -34.55
N ALA A 630 19.16 -4.44 -33.88
CA ALA A 630 19.31 -5.08 -32.60
C ALA A 630 19.94 -4.13 -31.60
N ALA A 631 19.57 -4.30 -30.33
CA ALA A 631 20.27 -3.67 -29.23
C ALA A 631 20.51 -4.69 -28.13
N LEU A 632 21.64 -4.58 -27.43
CA LEU A 632 22.01 -5.45 -26.33
C LEU A 632 22.67 -4.60 -25.24
N TRP A 633 22.27 -4.85 -23.99
CA TRP A 633 22.90 -4.27 -22.82
C TRP A 633 23.58 -5.34 -21.97
N GLY A 634 24.61 -4.93 -21.25
CA GLY A 634 25.29 -5.76 -20.27
C GLY A 634 26.29 -4.95 -19.46
N VAL A 635 27.17 -5.65 -18.75
CA VAL A 635 28.24 -5.04 -17.95
C VAL A 635 29.60 -5.59 -18.36
N THR A 636 30.63 -4.74 -18.38
CA THR A 636 32.01 -5.15 -18.68
C THR A 636 32.70 -5.77 -17.49
N THR A 637 32.30 -5.40 -16.27
CA THR A 637 32.77 -5.96 -15.00
C THR A 637 31.59 -6.00 -14.01
N HIS A 638 31.70 -6.83 -12.99
CA HIS A 638 30.68 -7.04 -11.97
C HIS A 638 31.37 -7.29 -10.62
N ASP A 639 30.60 -7.33 -9.52
CA ASP A 639 31.14 -7.70 -8.21
C ASP A 639 31.32 -9.23 -8.11
N GLU A 640 32.55 -9.69 -8.34
CA GLU A 640 32.91 -11.11 -8.32
C GLU A 640 32.72 -11.76 -6.94
N LYS A 641 33.00 -11.01 -5.87
CA LYS A 641 32.84 -11.52 -4.50
C LYS A 641 31.37 -11.76 -4.24
N LEU A 642 30.52 -10.81 -4.60
CA LEU A 642 29.09 -10.89 -4.40
C LEU A 642 28.42 -11.96 -5.26
N ALA A 643 28.85 -12.09 -6.52
CA ALA A 643 28.42 -13.16 -7.42
C ALA A 643 28.79 -14.56 -6.90
N LYS A 644 29.89 -14.68 -6.15
CA LYS A 644 30.30 -15.92 -5.49
C LYS A 644 29.53 -16.17 -4.18
N ASP A 645 29.41 -15.15 -3.34
CA ASP A 645 28.86 -15.28 -1.99
C ASP A 645 27.33 -15.46 -2.00
N THR A 646 26.62 -14.87 -2.97
CA THR A 646 25.15 -14.92 -2.99
C THR A 646 24.61 -16.34 -3.21
N PRO A 647 25.04 -17.11 -4.24
CA PRO A 647 24.62 -18.50 -4.40
C PRO A 647 25.08 -19.43 -3.27
N ALA A 648 26.20 -19.10 -2.60
CA ALA A 648 26.68 -19.87 -1.46
C ALA A 648 25.70 -19.87 -0.28
N ARG A 649 24.74 -18.94 -0.22
CA ARG A 649 23.64 -18.95 0.76
C ARG A 649 22.74 -20.18 0.68
N LEU A 650 22.74 -20.88 -0.46
CA LEU A 650 22.04 -22.17 -0.60
C LEU A 650 22.76 -23.33 0.12
N ASP A 651 23.97 -23.13 0.65
CA ASP A 651 24.71 -24.12 1.44
C ASP A 651 24.14 -24.30 2.85
N THR A 652 22.85 -24.65 2.92
CA THR A 652 22.13 -24.87 4.17
C THR A 652 22.17 -26.34 4.59
N PRO A 653 21.98 -26.63 5.89
CA PRO A 653 21.80 -28.00 6.36
C PRO A 653 20.64 -28.73 5.67
N ALA A 654 19.54 -28.01 5.36
CA ALA A 654 18.36 -28.57 4.69
C ALA A 654 18.65 -29.05 3.26
N ALA A 655 19.61 -28.44 2.57
CA ALA A 655 20.00 -28.81 1.21
C ALA A 655 21.18 -29.81 1.14
N SER A 656 21.79 -30.15 2.28
CA SER A 656 22.99 -31.00 2.32
C SER A 656 22.79 -32.42 1.79
N GLY A 657 21.58 -32.96 1.94
CA GLY A 657 21.21 -34.31 1.47
C GLY A 657 21.11 -34.45 -0.06
N TRP A 658 21.10 -33.35 -0.80
CA TRP A 658 20.92 -33.31 -2.25
C TRP A 658 21.84 -32.28 -2.92
N ALA A 659 23.10 -32.23 -2.50
CA ALA A 659 24.10 -31.23 -2.91
C ALA A 659 24.19 -30.99 -4.44
N GLN A 660 24.10 -32.04 -5.27
CA GLN A 660 24.13 -31.91 -6.73
C GLN A 660 22.98 -31.05 -7.27
N VAL A 661 21.77 -31.21 -6.71
CA VAL A 661 20.60 -30.43 -7.12
C VAL A 661 20.74 -29.00 -6.60
N ARG A 662 21.21 -28.80 -5.37
CA ARG A 662 21.51 -27.48 -4.81
C ARG A 662 22.51 -26.72 -5.68
N ASP A 663 23.58 -27.36 -6.11
CA ASP A 663 24.60 -26.72 -6.97
C ASP A 663 24.01 -26.36 -8.34
N ARG A 664 23.09 -27.16 -8.90
CA ARG A 664 22.33 -26.77 -10.10
C ARG A 664 21.46 -25.52 -9.86
N LEU A 665 20.86 -25.35 -8.68
CA LEU A 665 20.10 -24.14 -8.36
C LEU A 665 21.01 -22.90 -8.32
N LYS A 666 22.24 -23.04 -7.81
CA LYS A 666 23.27 -21.97 -7.83
C LYS A 666 23.63 -21.58 -9.26
N GLU A 667 23.84 -22.57 -10.14
CA GLU A 667 24.14 -22.32 -11.55
C GLU A 667 22.99 -21.57 -12.25
N LYS A 668 21.73 -21.99 -12.01
CA LYS A 668 20.55 -21.28 -12.54
C LYS A 668 20.47 -19.83 -12.06
N TRP A 669 20.85 -19.57 -10.81
CA TRP A 669 20.92 -18.20 -10.29
C TRP A 669 22.01 -17.39 -11.02
N LEU A 670 23.22 -17.94 -11.14
CA LEU A 670 24.35 -17.28 -11.82
C LEU A 670 24.04 -16.98 -13.29
N ASP A 671 23.40 -17.92 -14.00
CA ASP A 671 22.99 -17.76 -15.39
C ASP A 671 22.00 -16.59 -15.55
N CYS A 672 21.04 -16.49 -14.64
CA CYS A 672 19.98 -15.48 -14.71
C CYS A 672 20.45 -14.08 -14.30
N PHE A 673 21.20 -13.96 -13.20
CA PHE A 673 21.51 -12.66 -12.58
C PHE A 673 22.89 -12.12 -12.93
N VAL A 674 23.79 -12.94 -13.47
CA VAL A 674 25.18 -12.54 -13.75
C VAL A 674 25.56 -12.82 -15.20
N ARG A 675 25.65 -14.09 -15.60
CA ARG A 675 26.30 -14.51 -16.85
C ARG A 675 25.60 -14.02 -18.11
N ALA A 676 24.28 -13.81 -18.06
CA ALA A 676 23.51 -13.26 -19.18
C ALA A 676 23.88 -11.80 -19.50
N ALA A 677 24.35 -11.02 -18.52
CA ALA A 677 24.79 -9.64 -18.68
C ALA A 677 26.28 -9.50 -19.03
N LEU A 678 27.07 -10.56 -18.85
CA LEU A 678 28.51 -10.54 -19.14
C LEU A 678 28.80 -10.70 -20.63
N ASP A 679 29.96 -10.19 -21.04
CA ASP A 679 30.46 -10.26 -22.42
C ASP A 679 29.49 -9.67 -23.47
N PRO A 680 28.93 -8.46 -23.24
CA PRO A 680 27.92 -7.88 -24.13
C PRO A 680 28.44 -7.66 -25.55
N GLN A 681 29.72 -7.36 -25.73
CA GLN A 681 30.31 -7.10 -27.05
C GLN A 681 30.31 -8.33 -27.94
N ASN A 682 30.90 -9.45 -27.49
CA ASN A 682 30.94 -10.64 -28.33
C ASN A 682 29.53 -11.24 -28.52
N ARG A 683 28.62 -11.09 -27.56
CA ARG A 683 27.20 -11.49 -27.72
C ARG A 683 26.52 -10.68 -28.82
N PHE A 684 26.68 -9.37 -28.80
CA PHE A 684 26.14 -8.48 -29.83
C PHE A 684 26.72 -8.81 -31.21
N GLU A 685 28.05 -9.01 -31.31
CA GLU A 685 28.70 -9.39 -32.56
C GLU A 685 28.19 -10.74 -33.11
N ARG A 686 27.95 -11.74 -32.25
CA ARG A 686 27.33 -13.01 -32.66
C ARG A 686 25.91 -12.83 -33.17
N LEU A 687 25.08 -12.08 -32.44
CA LEU A 687 23.71 -11.77 -32.82
C LEU A 687 23.68 -11.08 -34.19
N MET A 688 24.55 -10.09 -34.41
CA MET A 688 24.61 -9.31 -35.64
C MET A 688 25.15 -10.08 -36.86
N LYS A 689 25.72 -11.28 -36.69
CA LYS A 689 26.09 -12.14 -37.84
C LYS A 689 24.86 -12.63 -38.62
N SER A 690 23.73 -12.84 -37.94
CA SER A 690 22.50 -13.35 -38.55
C SER A 690 21.26 -12.94 -37.74
N PRO A 691 20.98 -11.64 -37.60
CA PRO A 691 19.93 -11.15 -36.69
C PRO A 691 18.53 -11.66 -37.06
N GLY A 692 18.23 -11.83 -38.35
CA GLY A 692 16.97 -12.43 -38.81
C GLY A 692 16.79 -13.87 -38.35
N ALA A 693 17.85 -14.68 -38.39
CA ALA A 693 17.80 -16.07 -37.92
C ALA A 693 17.62 -16.16 -36.40
N GLU A 694 18.25 -15.27 -35.63
CA GLU A 694 18.06 -15.21 -34.17
C GLU A 694 16.65 -14.74 -33.78
N LEU A 695 16.06 -13.80 -34.52
CA LEU A 695 14.65 -13.42 -34.34
C LEU A 695 13.72 -14.61 -34.62
N ASP A 696 13.90 -15.30 -35.74
CA ASP A 696 13.06 -16.44 -36.09
C ASP A 696 13.22 -17.59 -35.08
N ARG A 697 14.45 -17.90 -34.63
CA ARG A 697 14.73 -18.86 -33.56
C ARG A 697 14.01 -18.50 -32.25
N THR A 698 14.03 -17.21 -31.89
CA THR A 698 13.33 -16.70 -30.71
C THR A 698 11.83 -16.95 -30.84
N ARG A 699 11.21 -16.54 -31.96
CA ARG A 699 9.78 -16.75 -32.21
C ARG A 699 9.41 -18.22 -32.18
N GLU A 700 10.20 -19.08 -32.82
CA GLU A 700 9.99 -20.52 -32.84
C GLU A 700 10.08 -21.17 -31.46
N HIS A 701 10.97 -20.70 -30.58
CA HIS A 701 11.03 -21.18 -29.19
C HIS A 701 9.69 -20.96 -28.47
N TRP A 702 9.16 -19.75 -28.55
CA TRP A 702 7.91 -19.38 -27.87
C TRP A 702 6.67 -19.95 -28.54
N ASP A 703 6.62 -20.00 -29.87
CA ASP A 703 5.53 -20.64 -30.59
C ASP A 703 5.48 -22.14 -30.30
N ARG A 704 6.62 -22.82 -30.13
CA ARG A 704 6.65 -24.23 -29.67
C ARG A 704 6.10 -24.38 -28.26
N ARG A 705 6.49 -23.49 -27.34
CA ARG A 705 5.96 -23.48 -25.96
C ARG A 705 4.44 -23.29 -25.95
N ARG A 706 3.93 -22.34 -26.74
CA ARG A 706 2.48 -22.10 -26.92
C ARG A 706 1.76 -23.33 -27.47
N LYS A 707 2.35 -24.01 -28.46
CA LYS A 707 1.78 -25.23 -29.05
C LYS A 707 1.83 -26.45 -28.13
N ALA A 708 2.68 -26.44 -27.09
CA ALA A 708 2.81 -27.57 -26.17
C ALA A 708 1.59 -27.74 -25.25
N PHE A 709 0.81 -26.69 -25.05
CA PHE A 709 -0.44 -26.73 -24.30
C PHE A 709 -1.39 -25.69 -24.86
N GLN A 710 -2.57 -26.15 -25.30
CA GLN A 710 -3.64 -25.27 -25.73
C GLN A 710 -4.98 -25.81 -25.23
N ILE A 711 -5.90 -24.90 -24.94
CA ILE A 711 -7.31 -25.21 -24.76
C ILE A 711 -8.09 -24.82 -26.00
N HIS A 712 -9.19 -25.54 -26.25
CA HIS A 712 -10.15 -25.22 -27.29
C HIS A 712 -11.56 -25.43 -26.77
N THR A 713 -12.27 -24.33 -26.58
CA THR A 713 -13.64 -24.25 -26.07
C THR A 713 -14.50 -23.38 -27.01
N PRO A 714 -15.84 -23.36 -26.86
CA PRO A 714 -16.67 -22.42 -27.59
C PRO A 714 -16.43 -20.92 -27.24
N ASP A 715 -15.70 -20.61 -26.17
CA ASP A 715 -15.37 -19.23 -25.79
C ASP A 715 -13.98 -18.84 -26.34
N THR A 716 -13.97 -18.04 -27.41
CA THR A 716 -12.74 -17.61 -28.07
C THR A 716 -11.87 -16.68 -27.22
N HIS A 717 -12.47 -15.95 -26.27
CA HIS A 717 -11.70 -15.09 -25.35
C HIS A 717 -11.00 -15.95 -24.31
N LEU A 718 -11.68 -16.96 -23.78
CA LEU A 718 -11.04 -17.92 -22.87
C LEU A 718 -9.89 -18.65 -23.57
N ASN A 719 -10.10 -19.14 -24.80
CA ASN A 719 -9.06 -19.81 -25.57
C ASN A 719 -7.84 -18.89 -25.79
N ALA A 720 -8.07 -17.68 -26.30
CA ALA A 720 -7.00 -16.72 -26.58
C ALA A 720 -6.19 -16.34 -25.32
N LEU A 721 -6.87 -16.15 -24.19
CA LEU A 721 -6.23 -15.78 -22.93
C LEU A 721 -5.39 -16.93 -22.36
N ILE A 722 -5.95 -18.13 -22.24
CA ILE A 722 -5.24 -19.27 -21.63
C ILE A 722 -4.09 -19.77 -22.52
N ASN A 723 -4.28 -19.76 -23.83
CA ASN A 723 -3.21 -20.10 -24.78
C ASN A 723 -2.09 -19.05 -24.78
N TRP A 724 -2.41 -17.79 -24.42
CA TRP A 724 -1.40 -16.76 -24.17
C TRP A 724 -0.62 -17.03 -22.87
N GLU A 725 -1.32 -17.35 -21.78
CA GLU A 725 -0.72 -17.55 -20.46
C GLU A 725 0.30 -18.69 -20.41
N ARG A 726 0.18 -19.69 -21.29
CA ARG A 726 1.14 -20.80 -21.39
C ARG A 726 2.59 -20.34 -21.56
N CYS A 727 2.83 -19.26 -22.30
CA CYS A 727 4.17 -18.72 -22.49
C CYS A 727 4.55 -17.73 -21.38
N ARG A 728 3.59 -16.92 -20.93
CA ARG A 728 3.78 -15.97 -19.82
C ARG A 728 4.15 -16.67 -18.51
N SER A 729 3.83 -17.96 -18.36
CA SER A 729 4.27 -18.72 -17.20
C SER A 729 5.80 -18.71 -17.00
N GLU A 730 6.58 -18.61 -18.09
CA GLU A 730 8.04 -18.50 -18.06
C GLU A 730 8.54 -17.15 -17.55
N TYR A 731 7.75 -16.10 -17.66
CA TYR A 731 8.15 -14.74 -17.28
C TYR A 731 8.39 -14.66 -15.78
N HIS A 732 7.64 -15.46 -15.02
CA HIS A 732 7.77 -15.60 -13.59
C HIS A 732 9.06 -16.35 -13.18
N ARG A 733 9.72 -17.10 -14.09
CA ARG A 733 10.94 -17.84 -13.75
C ARG A 733 12.15 -16.91 -13.74
N LYS A 734 12.75 -16.74 -12.56
CA LYS A 734 14.01 -16.01 -12.38
C LYS A 734 15.00 -16.90 -11.67
N GLY A 735 16.01 -17.37 -12.41
CA GLY A 735 16.96 -18.36 -11.90
C GLY A 735 16.26 -19.62 -11.35
N PRO A 736 16.53 -20.01 -10.08
CA PRO A 736 16.03 -21.26 -9.51
C PRO A 736 14.59 -21.20 -9.00
N GLY A 737 13.94 -20.03 -8.98
CA GLY A 737 12.58 -19.91 -8.42
C GLY A 737 11.61 -19.18 -9.33
N LEU A 738 10.36 -19.12 -8.86
CA LEU A 738 9.26 -18.41 -9.49
C LEU A 738 8.97 -17.14 -8.68
N TYR A 739 8.92 -16.00 -9.34
CA TYR A 739 8.54 -14.72 -8.75
C TYR A 739 7.04 -14.51 -8.75
N LEU A 740 6.59 -13.72 -7.77
CA LEU A 740 5.23 -13.21 -7.66
C LEU A 740 4.85 -12.41 -8.92
N GLY A 741 5.69 -11.44 -9.29
CA GLY A 741 5.52 -10.66 -10.50
C GLY A 741 6.77 -9.86 -10.85
N GLU A 742 6.67 -9.04 -11.89
CA GLU A 742 7.82 -8.23 -12.34
C GLU A 742 8.03 -6.96 -11.52
N ILE A 743 6.98 -6.45 -10.87
CA ILE A 743 7.14 -5.38 -9.89
C ILE A 743 7.64 -6.00 -8.58
N TRP A 744 6.99 -7.06 -8.09
CA TRP A 744 7.38 -7.75 -6.86
C TRP A 744 8.39 -8.88 -7.13
N GLN A 745 9.65 -8.50 -7.35
CA GLN A 745 10.73 -9.45 -7.61
C GLN A 745 11.15 -10.20 -6.34
N MET A 746 10.40 -11.22 -5.97
CA MET A 746 10.73 -12.10 -4.85
C MET A 746 10.14 -13.47 -5.10
N TYR A 747 10.82 -14.51 -4.63
CA TYR A 747 10.28 -15.87 -4.57
C TYR A 747 9.32 -15.92 -3.39
N SER A 748 8.21 -15.24 -3.58
CA SER A 748 7.10 -15.25 -2.67
C SER A 748 5.94 -15.92 -3.33
N HIS A 749 5.10 -16.46 -2.46
CA HIS A 749 3.72 -16.72 -2.76
C HIS A 749 3.41 -18.08 -3.41
N ILE A 750 2.78 -18.92 -2.59
CA ILE A 750 2.33 -20.26 -2.95
C ILE A 750 0.88 -20.51 -2.50
N SER A 751 0.21 -19.50 -1.93
CA SER A 751 -1.12 -19.66 -1.33
C SER A 751 -2.25 -19.79 -2.35
N THR A 752 -2.13 -19.13 -3.50
CA THR A 752 -2.92 -19.39 -4.74
C THR A 752 -2.42 -20.64 -5.47
N GLY A 753 -1.18 -21.04 -5.19
CA GLY A 753 -0.51 -22.20 -5.74
C GLY A 753 0.17 -21.97 -7.09
N TRP A 754 0.87 -23.01 -7.56
CA TRP A 754 1.42 -23.12 -8.91
C TRP A 754 0.69 -24.23 -9.69
N TYR A 755 -0.60 -24.39 -9.42
CA TYR A 755 -1.41 -25.46 -9.99
C TYR A 755 -1.57 -25.25 -11.49
N GLY A 756 -1.96 -24.05 -11.92
CA GLY A 756 -2.09 -23.64 -13.32
C GLY A 756 -0.81 -23.91 -14.10
N LYS A 757 0.35 -23.51 -13.55
CA LYS A 757 1.66 -23.82 -14.14
C LYS A 757 1.96 -25.31 -14.20
N SER A 758 1.52 -26.09 -13.21
CA SER A 758 1.63 -27.55 -13.26
C SER A 758 0.82 -28.13 -14.42
N TRP A 759 -0.43 -27.67 -14.62
CA TRP A 759 -1.26 -28.07 -15.77
C TRP A 759 -0.63 -27.66 -17.11
N GLY A 760 0.01 -26.49 -17.15
CA GLY A 760 0.75 -26.01 -18.32
C GLY A 760 2.05 -26.77 -18.61
N GLY A 761 2.49 -27.66 -17.71
CA GLY A 761 3.66 -28.52 -17.90
C GLY A 761 4.99 -27.94 -17.39
N ASP A 762 4.99 -26.91 -16.52
CA ASP A 762 6.20 -26.26 -16.01
C ASP A 762 6.84 -26.99 -14.81
N HIS A 763 6.80 -28.32 -14.83
CA HIS A 763 7.20 -29.15 -13.70
C HIS A 763 8.65 -28.92 -13.27
N GLU A 764 9.61 -28.75 -14.18
CA GLU A 764 11.00 -28.48 -13.79
C GLU A 764 11.13 -27.18 -12.99
N ALA A 765 10.49 -26.11 -13.44
CA ALA A 765 10.54 -24.81 -12.77
C ALA A 765 9.87 -24.87 -11.39
N ILE A 766 8.75 -25.59 -11.27
CA ILE A 766 8.07 -25.80 -9.98
C ILE A 766 8.94 -26.65 -9.04
N GLY A 767 9.54 -27.74 -9.54
CA GLY A 767 10.41 -28.60 -8.73
C GLY A 767 11.66 -27.87 -8.23
N ASP A 768 12.27 -27.00 -9.06
CA ASP A 768 13.37 -26.13 -8.64
C ASP A 768 12.89 -25.11 -7.58
N CYS A 769 11.73 -24.48 -7.79
CA CYS A 769 11.16 -23.51 -6.85
C CYS A 769 10.84 -24.15 -5.48
N LEU A 770 10.19 -25.32 -5.45
CA LEU A 770 9.87 -26.01 -4.21
C LEU A 770 11.13 -26.43 -3.44
N ARG A 771 12.20 -26.82 -4.16
CA ARG A 771 13.51 -27.10 -3.54
C ARG A 771 14.20 -25.84 -3.04
N LEU A 772 14.06 -24.71 -3.73
CA LEU A 772 14.57 -23.42 -3.25
C LEU A 772 13.90 -23.04 -1.91
N TYR A 773 12.59 -23.19 -1.79
CA TYR A 773 11.84 -22.98 -0.55
C TYR A 773 12.31 -23.94 0.55
N GLY A 774 12.48 -25.23 0.22
CA GLY A 774 12.97 -26.23 1.16
C GLY A 774 14.42 -25.99 1.62
N ALA A 775 15.30 -25.53 0.73
CA ALA A 775 16.68 -25.17 1.08
C ALA A 775 16.73 -24.06 2.13
N MET A 776 15.81 -23.10 2.04
CA MET A 776 15.78 -21.89 2.84
C MET A 776 14.80 -21.95 4.02
N GLN A 777 14.33 -23.16 4.38
CA GLN A 777 13.49 -23.38 5.55
C GLN A 777 14.20 -22.87 6.82
N GLY A 778 13.46 -22.20 7.70
CA GLY A 778 13.98 -21.78 9.00
C GLY A 778 14.35 -22.98 9.90
N ASP A 779 15.27 -22.79 10.83
CA ASP A 779 15.66 -23.85 11.78
C ASP A 779 14.48 -24.38 12.61
N ASP A 780 13.47 -23.53 12.82
CA ASP A 780 12.21 -23.85 13.49
C ASP A 780 11.24 -24.68 12.63
N GLY A 781 11.43 -24.73 11.31
CA GLY A 781 10.60 -25.46 10.36
C GLY A 781 9.71 -24.57 9.48
N PHE A 782 9.70 -23.24 9.69
CA PHE A 782 8.88 -22.32 8.90
C PHE A 782 9.36 -22.21 7.44
N ILE A 783 8.42 -22.24 6.49
CA ILE A 783 8.71 -22.04 5.06
C ILE A 783 8.64 -20.54 4.74
N ARG A 784 9.80 -19.94 4.51
CA ARG A 784 10.00 -18.49 4.34
C ARG A 784 9.81 -18.02 2.91
N TRP A 785 9.57 -16.72 2.75
CA TRP A 785 9.71 -16.03 1.47
C TRP A 785 11.20 -15.83 1.20
N ILE A 786 11.60 -15.69 -0.08
CA ILE A 786 13.01 -15.57 -0.44
C ILE A 786 13.19 -14.42 -1.43
N SER A 787 14.14 -13.53 -1.18
CA SER A 787 14.48 -12.43 -2.08
C SER A 787 15.32 -12.90 -3.29
N PRO A 788 15.49 -12.06 -4.32
CA PRO A 788 16.42 -12.32 -5.44
C PRO A 788 17.85 -12.60 -4.98
N SER A 789 18.28 -11.98 -3.87
CA SER A 789 19.57 -12.17 -3.21
C SER A 789 19.66 -13.47 -2.40
N LEU A 790 18.68 -14.37 -2.54
CA LEU A 790 18.62 -15.64 -1.82
C LEU A 790 18.62 -15.44 -0.28
N MET A 791 18.03 -14.33 0.18
CA MET A 791 17.82 -14.06 1.60
C MET A 791 16.41 -14.47 2.00
N PRO A 792 16.23 -15.42 2.95
CA PRO A 792 14.93 -15.76 3.45
C PRO A 792 14.39 -14.71 4.43
N PHE A 793 13.09 -14.43 4.38
CA PHE A 793 12.40 -13.51 5.30
C PHE A 793 10.98 -13.99 5.62
N VAL A 794 10.41 -13.45 6.70
CA VAL A 794 9.07 -13.79 7.18
C VAL A 794 8.08 -12.76 6.65
N ALA A 795 7.05 -13.24 5.96
CA ALA A 795 5.90 -12.46 5.54
C ALA A 795 4.64 -13.31 5.80
N GLU A 796 4.05 -13.89 4.75
CA GLU A 796 2.87 -14.76 4.85
C GLU A 796 3.24 -16.20 5.24
N ASN A 797 2.28 -16.93 5.83
CA ASN A 797 2.48 -18.34 6.15
C ASN A 797 2.30 -19.25 4.91
N ASN A 798 3.41 -19.51 4.21
CA ASN A 798 3.45 -20.44 3.08
C ASN A 798 3.45 -21.93 3.47
N THR A 799 3.62 -22.24 4.75
CA THR A 799 3.94 -23.61 5.22
C THR A 799 2.91 -24.66 4.79
N PRO A 800 1.60 -24.52 5.08
CA PRO A 800 0.62 -25.53 4.70
C PRO A 800 0.48 -25.68 3.18
N TYR A 801 0.53 -24.55 2.46
CA TYR A 801 0.44 -24.49 1.01
C TYR A 801 1.64 -25.15 0.31
N TRP A 802 2.85 -24.97 0.84
CA TRP A 802 4.07 -25.57 0.30
C TRP A 802 4.03 -27.10 0.38
N VAL A 803 3.58 -27.67 1.50
CA VAL A 803 3.43 -29.13 1.63
C VAL A 803 2.38 -29.68 0.65
N ASP A 804 1.26 -28.99 0.46
CA ASP A 804 0.26 -29.40 -0.53
C ASP A 804 0.84 -29.37 -1.96
N GLN A 805 1.63 -28.35 -2.30
CA GLN A 805 2.31 -28.27 -3.59
C GLN A 805 3.40 -29.32 -3.79
N VAL A 806 4.15 -29.70 -2.75
CA VAL A 806 5.10 -30.83 -2.81
C VAL A 806 4.36 -32.11 -3.20
N TRP A 807 3.19 -32.36 -2.61
CA TRP A 807 2.36 -33.49 -2.98
C TRP A 807 1.85 -33.40 -4.43
N TRP A 808 1.30 -32.26 -4.85
CA TRP A 808 0.79 -32.13 -6.23
C TRP A 808 1.89 -32.21 -7.28
N HIS A 809 3.07 -31.66 -6.99
CA HIS A 809 4.22 -31.81 -7.86
C HIS A 809 4.60 -33.29 -8.03
N TYR A 810 4.64 -34.06 -6.93
CA TYR A 810 4.85 -35.51 -6.99
C TYR A 810 3.71 -36.23 -7.72
N ALA A 811 2.45 -35.87 -7.48
CA ALA A 811 1.30 -36.50 -8.12
C ALA A 811 1.33 -36.36 -9.65
N TRP A 812 1.97 -35.28 -10.15
CA TRP A 812 2.23 -35.09 -11.58
C TRP A 812 3.43 -35.86 -12.09
N THR A 813 4.56 -35.80 -11.39
CA THR A 813 5.86 -36.26 -11.92
C THR A 813 6.18 -37.72 -11.57
N GLY A 814 5.59 -38.24 -10.49
CA GLY A 814 5.96 -39.53 -9.90
C GLY A 814 7.39 -39.56 -9.33
N ASP A 815 8.06 -38.42 -9.18
CA ASP A 815 9.45 -38.34 -8.73
C ASP A 815 9.57 -38.65 -7.22
N LYS A 816 9.81 -39.93 -6.90
CA LYS A 816 9.99 -40.38 -5.52
C LYS A 816 11.27 -39.83 -4.89
N GLN A 817 12.30 -39.53 -5.69
CA GLN A 817 13.54 -38.96 -5.16
C GLN A 817 13.30 -37.52 -4.70
N PHE A 818 12.52 -36.73 -5.44
CA PHE A 818 12.08 -35.40 -5.00
C PHE A 818 11.40 -35.44 -3.62
N VAL A 819 10.49 -36.41 -3.40
CA VAL A 819 9.83 -36.56 -2.10
C VAL A 819 10.84 -36.98 -1.03
N ALA A 820 11.73 -37.94 -1.33
CA ALA A 820 12.76 -38.37 -0.38
C ALA A 820 13.70 -37.22 0.03
N ASP A 821 14.12 -36.38 -0.93
CA ASP A 821 14.96 -35.20 -0.71
C ASP A 821 14.29 -34.20 0.24
N LEU A 822 12.98 -33.96 0.06
CA LEU A 822 12.22 -32.96 0.81
C LEU A 822 11.56 -33.51 2.07
N TRP A 823 11.55 -34.82 2.29
CA TRP A 823 10.83 -35.44 3.42
C TRP A 823 11.25 -34.91 4.80
N PRO A 824 12.55 -34.72 5.11
CA PRO A 824 12.96 -34.13 6.39
C PRO A 824 12.42 -32.71 6.59
N ILE A 825 12.33 -31.93 5.50
CA ILE A 825 11.85 -30.55 5.48
C ILE A 825 10.32 -30.52 5.67
N VAL A 826 9.59 -31.40 4.98
CA VAL A 826 8.13 -31.58 5.14
C VAL A 826 7.78 -31.91 6.59
N ARG A 827 8.48 -32.85 7.22
CA ARG A 827 8.22 -33.20 8.62
C ARG A 827 8.40 -32.02 9.57
N LYS A 828 9.44 -31.21 9.38
CA LYS A 828 9.68 -30.00 10.18
C LYS A 828 8.61 -28.93 9.94
N ALA A 829 8.17 -28.75 8.69
CA ALA A 829 7.10 -27.83 8.33
C ALA A 829 5.78 -28.19 9.02
N VAL A 830 5.40 -29.48 8.99
CA VAL A 830 4.19 -29.97 9.67
C VAL A 830 4.28 -29.78 11.18
N GLU A 831 5.43 -30.07 11.79
CA GLU A 831 5.62 -29.90 13.23
C GLU A 831 5.56 -28.41 13.64
N TRP A 832 6.18 -27.53 12.85
CA TRP A 832 6.11 -26.09 13.07
C TRP A 832 4.66 -25.58 13.02
N GLN A 833 3.92 -25.94 11.96
CA GLN A 833 2.53 -25.50 11.80
C GLN A 833 1.67 -25.96 12.98
N ARG A 834 1.84 -27.21 13.44
CA ARG A 834 1.11 -27.72 14.62
C ARG A 834 1.50 -27.03 15.91
N THR A 835 2.77 -26.74 16.12
CA THR A 835 3.22 -26.17 17.40
C THR A 835 3.02 -24.67 17.51
N LYS A 836 2.96 -23.95 16.38
CA LYS A 836 2.82 -22.49 16.35
C LYS A 836 1.39 -22.03 16.09
N ASN A 837 0.62 -22.78 15.30
CA ASN A 837 -0.64 -22.31 14.75
C ASN A 837 -1.87 -23.14 15.17
N ASP A 838 -1.69 -24.20 15.99
CA ASP A 838 -2.77 -24.93 16.70
C ASP A 838 -2.57 -24.70 18.23
N PRO A 839 -2.90 -23.50 18.75
CA PRO A 839 -2.42 -23.00 20.04
C PRO A 839 -2.93 -23.78 21.26
N ASP A 840 -4.11 -24.39 21.18
CA ASP A 840 -4.69 -25.24 22.22
C ASP A 840 -4.67 -26.73 21.86
N GLY A 841 -4.13 -27.07 20.69
CA GLY A 841 -4.01 -28.44 20.22
C GLY A 841 -5.37 -29.08 19.96
N ASP A 842 -6.43 -28.33 19.67
CA ASP A 842 -7.77 -28.87 19.43
C ASP A 842 -7.98 -29.30 17.95
N GLY A 843 -7.01 -28.97 17.09
CA GLY A 843 -7.03 -29.28 15.66
C GLY A 843 -7.59 -28.15 14.79
N LEU A 844 -7.86 -26.96 15.34
CA LEU A 844 -8.27 -25.75 14.63
C LEU A 844 -7.12 -24.75 14.63
N PHE A 845 -6.82 -24.22 13.45
CA PHE A 845 -5.63 -23.42 13.24
C PHE A 845 -5.96 -21.93 13.17
N GLN A 846 -4.99 -21.11 13.55
CA GLN A 846 -4.91 -19.68 13.31
C GLN A 846 -3.72 -19.35 12.40
N ASP A 847 -3.74 -18.19 11.75
CA ASP A 847 -2.57 -17.62 11.10
C ASP A 847 -2.62 -16.09 11.24
N TRP A 848 -1.44 -15.45 11.39
CA TRP A 848 -1.36 -13.99 11.40
C TRP A 848 -1.62 -13.40 10.00
N TYR A 849 -1.33 -14.19 8.96
CA TYR A 849 -1.55 -13.89 7.56
C TYR A 849 -1.87 -15.20 6.84
N GLU A 850 -3.17 -15.49 6.72
CA GLU A 850 -3.70 -16.78 6.29
C GLU A 850 -3.67 -16.99 4.77
N TYR A 851 -3.73 -15.92 3.97
CA TYR A 851 -3.90 -15.97 2.52
C TYR A 851 -3.50 -14.64 1.87
N TRP A 852 -2.98 -14.63 0.64
CA TRP A 852 -2.43 -13.43 -0.06
C TRP A 852 -3.32 -12.19 -0.02
N ASN A 853 -4.63 -12.38 -0.08
CA ASN A 853 -5.59 -11.29 -0.08
C ASN A 853 -6.11 -10.99 1.34
N CYS A 854 -5.31 -11.18 2.39
CA CYS A 854 -5.74 -11.02 3.79
C CYS A 854 -5.01 -9.93 4.59
N ASP A 855 -4.42 -8.92 3.93
CA ASP A 855 -3.76 -7.77 4.57
C ASP A 855 -4.64 -7.03 5.60
N SER A 856 -5.96 -7.22 5.46
CA SER A 856 -6.99 -6.52 6.22
C SER A 856 -7.36 -7.09 7.59
N ASN A 857 -6.65 -8.10 8.13
CA ASN A 857 -6.59 -8.56 9.54
C ASN A 857 -6.52 -10.10 9.60
N GLY A 858 -5.71 -10.66 10.51
CA GLY A 858 -5.77 -12.08 10.87
C GLY A 858 -7.07 -12.45 11.59
N LYS A 859 -7.67 -13.60 11.23
CA LYS A 859 -8.83 -14.18 11.91
C LYS A 859 -8.35 -15.21 12.93
N GLY A 860 -9.01 -15.32 14.07
CA GLY A 860 -8.64 -16.34 15.03
C GLY A 860 -9.16 -16.10 16.46
N PRO A 861 -8.92 -17.06 17.35
CA PRO A 861 -7.90 -18.11 17.25
C PRO A 861 -8.31 -19.38 16.48
N LYS A 862 -9.57 -19.51 16.01
CA LYS A 862 -10.00 -20.67 15.21
C LYS A 862 -10.56 -20.22 13.87
N ALA A 863 -9.76 -20.34 12.81
CA ALA A 863 -10.09 -19.78 11.50
C ALA A 863 -10.29 -20.86 10.43
N ALA A 864 -11.27 -20.66 9.55
CA ALA A 864 -11.68 -21.66 8.55
C ALA A 864 -10.61 -21.93 7.49
N ALA A 865 -10.01 -20.89 6.92
CA ALA A 865 -8.98 -21.05 5.88
C ALA A 865 -7.68 -21.70 6.42
N PRO A 866 -7.06 -21.22 7.52
CA PRO A 866 -5.92 -21.90 8.14
C PRO A 866 -6.20 -23.36 8.51
N SER A 867 -7.39 -23.65 9.03
CA SER A 867 -7.77 -25.02 9.39
C SER A 867 -7.95 -25.91 8.16
N ALA A 868 -8.57 -25.40 7.09
CA ALA A 868 -8.76 -26.15 5.85
C ALA A 868 -7.42 -26.44 5.15
N MET A 869 -6.51 -25.47 5.12
CA MET A 869 -5.20 -25.65 4.52
C MET A 869 -4.28 -26.53 5.38
N SER A 870 -4.38 -26.44 6.71
CA SER A 870 -3.65 -27.34 7.61
C SER A 870 -4.19 -28.77 7.55
N TRP A 871 -5.49 -28.97 7.37
CA TRP A 871 -6.06 -30.28 7.05
C TRP A 871 -5.48 -30.85 5.75
N ALA A 872 -5.44 -30.05 4.68
CA ALA A 872 -4.89 -30.45 3.39
C ALA A 872 -3.41 -30.82 3.53
N MET A 873 -2.62 -29.99 4.23
CA MET A 873 -1.22 -30.26 4.56
C MET A 873 -1.05 -31.61 5.27
N LEU A 874 -1.85 -31.89 6.30
CA LEU A 874 -1.76 -33.14 7.06
C LEU A 874 -2.13 -34.36 6.21
N ASP A 875 -3.19 -34.27 5.41
CA ASP A 875 -3.56 -35.33 4.46
C ASP A 875 -2.46 -35.56 3.40
N ARG A 876 -1.86 -34.49 2.87
CA ARG A 876 -0.76 -34.58 1.90
C ARG A 876 0.50 -35.14 2.52
N ALA A 877 0.85 -34.70 3.73
CA ALA A 877 1.99 -35.22 4.48
C ALA A 877 1.83 -36.72 4.77
N ALA A 878 0.61 -37.19 5.08
CA ALA A 878 0.33 -38.61 5.25
C ALA A 878 0.61 -39.41 3.96
N LYS A 879 0.19 -38.87 2.80
CA LYS A 879 0.44 -39.50 1.49
C LYS A 879 1.92 -39.47 1.10
N LEU A 880 2.61 -38.35 1.36
CA LEU A 880 4.06 -38.24 1.16
C LEU A 880 4.82 -39.24 2.04
N ALA A 881 4.38 -39.45 3.29
CA ALA A 881 4.96 -40.45 4.18
C ALA A 881 4.86 -41.87 3.61
N GLU A 882 3.73 -42.22 2.99
CA GLU A 882 3.55 -43.51 2.32
C GLU A 882 4.52 -43.68 1.14
N VAL A 883 4.77 -42.62 0.38
CA VAL A 883 5.71 -42.63 -0.76
C VAL A 883 7.13 -42.97 -0.31
N VAL A 884 7.56 -42.46 0.85
CA VAL A 884 8.90 -42.72 1.42
C VAL A 884 8.95 -43.92 2.36
N GLY A 885 7.83 -44.60 2.59
CA GLY A 885 7.74 -45.77 3.47
C GLY A 885 7.76 -45.47 4.98
N ASP A 886 7.50 -44.23 5.40
CA ASP A 886 7.40 -43.85 6.82
C ASP A 886 5.97 -44.13 7.35
N ALA A 887 5.67 -45.41 7.56
CA ALA A 887 4.34 -45.86 7.98
C ALA A 887 3.88 -45.24 9.32
N LYS A 888 4.82 -44.91 10.21
CA LYS A 888 4.52 -44.26 11.49
C LYS A 888 4.04 -42.83 11.26
N ALA A 889 4.77 -42.03 10.50
CA ALA A 889 4.35 -40.67 10.17
C ALA A 889 3.05 -40.66 9.36
N ALA A 890 2.87 -41.61 8.43
CA ALA A 890 1.63 -41.76 7.66
C ALA A 890 0.40 -41.91 8.57
N GLY A 891 0.47 -42.82 9.54
CA GLY A 891 -0.60 -43.01 10.53
C GLY A 891 -0.85 -41.77 11.38
N GLN A 892 0.22 -41.17 11.92
CA GLN A 892 0.12 -39.97 12.76
C GLN A 892 -0.52 -38.78 12.04
N TYR A 893 -0.09 -38.50 10.80
CA TYR A 893 -0.63 -37.37 10.04
C TYR A 893 -2.07 -37.62 9.57
N ARG A 894 -2.45 -38.87 9.30
CA ARG A 894 -3.84 -39.23 9.00
C ARG A 894 -4.75 -39.01 10.22
N GLU A 895 -4.33 -39.46 11.40
CA GLU A 895 -5.08 -39.23 12.65
C GLU A 895 -5.26 -37.73 12.94
N LEU A 896 -4.22 -36.92 12.70
CA LEU A 896 -4.29 -35.47 12.86
C LEU A 896 -5.20 -34.82 11.82
N ALA A 897 -5.15 -35.25 10.55
CA ALA A 897 -6.07 -34.78 9.52
C ALA A 897 -7.53 -35.10 9.87
N ASP A 898 -7.81 -36.33 10.34
CA ASP A 898 -9.15 -36.72 10.79
C ASP A 898 -9.61 -35.86 11.97
N LYS A 899 -8.74 -35.63 12.96
CA LYS A 899 -9.02 -34.75 14.11
C LYS A 899 -9.36 -33.32 13.67
N THR A 900 -8.55 -32.72 12.79
CA THR A 900 -8.80 -31.36 12.27
C THR A 900 -10.12 -31.29 11.50
N ARG A 901 -10.40 -32.27 10.63
CA ARG A 901 -11.67 -32.36 9.91
C ARG A 901 -12.85 -32.38 10.87
N ASP A 902 -12.78 -33.26 11.87
CA ASP A 902 -13.85 -33.42 12.85
C ASP A 902 -14.03 -32.15 13.71
N ALA A 903 -12.94 -31.44 14.04
CA ALA A 903 -13.01 -30.16 14.73
C ALA A 903 -13.64 -29.05 13.87
N VAL A 904 -13.29 -28.95 12.58
CA VAL A 904 -13.89 -28.00 11.63
C VAL A 904 -15.40 -28.20 11.56
N PHE A 905 -15.86 -29.45 11.42
CA PHE A 905 -17.29 -29.74 11.33
C PHE A 905 -18.04 -29.55 12.65
N ARG A 906 -17.35 -29.70 13.78
CA ARG A 906 -17.92 -29.48 15.11
C ARG A 906 -18.10 -28.00 15.43
N GLU A 907 -17.12 -27.15 15.10
CA GLU A 907 -17.06 -25.78 15.61
C GLU A 907 -17.26 -24.71 14.52
N LEU A 908 -16.63 -24.88 13.36
CA LEU A 908 -16.58 -23.86 12.30
C LEU A 908 -17.72 -24.01 11.28
N TRP A 909 -18.15 -25.23 10.97
CA TRP A 909 -19.31 -25.48 10.11
C TRP A 909 -20.62 -25.32 10.90
N LYS A 910 -21.55 -24.51 10.39
CA LYS A 910 -22.92 -24.42 10.95
C LYS A 910 -23.92 -25.00 9.96
N GLU A 911 -24.50 -26.13 10.31
CA GLU A 911 -25.40 -26.89 9.42
C GLU A 911 -26.63 -26.06 8.99
N GLN A 912 -27.23 -25.30 9.90
CA GLN A 912 -28.37 -24.43 9.58
C GLN A 912 -27.96 -23.23 8.70
N ALA A 913 -26.73 -22.73 8.87
CA ALA A 913 -26.21 -21.62 8.08
C ALA A 913 -25.71 -22.08 6.69
N GLY A 914 -25.35 -23.36 6.57
CA GLY A 914 -24.89 -24.00 5.34
C GLY A 914 -23.52 -23.53 4.87
N ARG A 915 -22.64 -23.07 5.78
CA ARG A 915 -21.35 -22.48 5.46
C ARG A 915 -20.37 -22.56 6.65
N LEU A 916 -19.09 -22.30 6.37
CA LEU A 916 -18.04 -22.13 7.37
C LEU A 916 -18.08 -20.71 7.95
N GLY A 917 -17.40 -20.56 9.08
CA GLY A 917 -17.11 -19.28 9.70
C GLY A 917 -15.91 -19.41 10.63
N CYS A 918 -15.47 -18.29 11.18
CA CYS A 918 -14.34 -18.24 12.13
C CYS A 918 -14.82 -17.96 13.55
N ILE A 919 -14.07 -18.39 14.56
CA ILE A 919 -14.35 -18.09 15.97
C ILE A 919 -13.26 -17.17 16.51
N GLY A 920 -13.68 -16.00 16.98
CA GLY A 920 -12.83 -14.96 17.58
C GLY A 920 -12.32 -15.34 18.97
N GLY A 921 -11.37 -14.57 19.53
CA GLY A 921 -10.89 -14.76 20.91
C GLY A 921 -12.00 -14.63 21.97
N GLU A 922 -13.08 -13.95 21.61
CA GLU A 922 -14.32 -13.81 22.36
C GLU A 922 -15.24 -15.05 22.31
N GLY A 923 -14.90 -16.08 21.51
CA GLY A 923 -15.70 -17.30 21.36
C GLY A 923 -16.93 -17.15 20.44
N ILE A 924 -17.08 -16.01 19.78
CA ILE A 924 -18.19 -15.74 18.86
C ILE A 924 -17.89 -16.34 17.48
N TRP A 925 -18.85 -17.11 16.96
CA TRP A 925 -18.80 -17.61 15.59
C TRP A 925 -19.26 -16.52 14.60
N ARG A 926 -18.37 -16.17 13.67
CA ARG A 926 -18.56 -15.13 12.66
C ARG A 926 -18.93 -15.76 11.33
N GLY A 927 -20.22 -15.69 10.98
CA GLY A 927 -20.80 -16.34 9.80
C GLY A 927 -20.80 -15.51 8.52
N HIS A 928 -19.91 -14.53 8.38
CA HIS A 928 -19.71 -13.76 7.15
C HIS A 928 -18.27 -13.97 6.68
N PRO A 929 -17.97 -15.13 6.07
CA PRO A 929 -16.62 -15.50 5.68
C PRO A 929 -16.12 -14.61 4.54
N GLN A 930 -14.82 -14.37 4.46
CA GLN A 930 -14.23 -14.00 3.16
C GLN A 930 -14.31 -15.19 2.21
N ILE A 931 -14.39 -14.93 0.89
CA ILE A 931 -14.66 -15.97 -0.12
C ILE A 931 -13.71 -17.18 -0.07
N TRP A 932 -12.43 -16.98 0.30
CA TRP A 932 -11.43 -18.03 0.37
C TRP A 932 -11.62 -19.03 1.49
N GLU A 933 -12.28 -18.65 2.59
CA GLU A 933 -12.63 -19.59 3.66
C GLU A 933 -13.48 -20.74 3.13
N GLU A 934 -14.38 -20.45 2.18
CA GLU A 934 -15.24 -21.44 1.55
C GLU A 934 -14.55 -22.14 0.38
N TYR A 935 -14.02 -21.38 -0.59
CA TYR A 935 -13.49 -22.02 -1.80
C TYR A 935 -12.22 -22.83 -1.53
N LEU A 936 -11.37 -22.48 -0.56
CA LEU A 936 -10.19 -23.29 -0.24
C LEU A 936 -10.60 -24.63 0.37
N ALA A 937 -11.59 -24.63 1.28
CA ALA A 937 -12.13 -25.85 1.86
C ALA A 937 -12.76 -26.77 0.81
N ILE A 938 -13.40 -26.20 -0.23
CA ILE A 938 -13.94 -26.98 -1.36
C ILE A 938 -12.81 -27.48 -2.28
N ASN A 939 -11.90 -26.60 -2.66
CA ASN A 939 -10.85 -26.91 -3.64
C ASN A 939 -9.82 -27.91 -3.14
N THR A 940 -9.55 -27.92 -1.82
CA THR A 940 -8.70 -28.94 -1.16
C THR A 940 -9.41 -30.27 -0.96
N GLY A 941 -10.75 -30.28 -0.98
CA GLY A 941 -11.61 -31.46 -0.82
C GLY A 941 -12.13 -31.67 0.61
N LEU A 942 -12.03 -30.69 1.51
CA LEU A 942 -12.55 -30.77 2.88
C LEU A 942 -14.08 -30.78 2.91
N LEU A 943 -14.72 -29.87 2.15
CA LEU A 943 -16.18 -29.82 2.03
C LEU A 943 -16.67 -30.77 0.94
N SER A 944 -17.76 -31.48 1.23
CA SER A 944 -18.48 -32.28 0.22
C SER A 944 -19.13 -31.38 -0.84
N THR A 945 -19.46 -31.93 -2.00
CA THR A 945 -20.17 -31.22 -3.09
C THR A 945 -21.47 -30.57 -2.61
N GLN A 946 -22.23 -31.23 -1.72
CA GLN A 946 -23.49 -30.69 -1.20
C GLN A 946 -23.25 -29.52 -0.23
N GLN A 947 -22.27 -29.63 0.66
CA GLN A 947 -21.88 -28.53 1.56
C GLN A 947 -21.34 -27.35 0.76
N GLY A 948 -20.43 -27.60 -0.18
CA GLY A 948 -19.88 -26.59 -1.08
C GLY A 948 -20.95 -25.87 -1.88
N ARG A 949 -21.96 -26.59 -2.39
CA ARG A 949 -23.09 -25.96 -3.10
C ARG A 949 -23.85 -24.95 -2.22
N ARG A 950 -24.09 -25.29 -0.94
CA ARG A 950 -24.77 -24.37 0.00
C ARG A 950 -23.93 -23.14 0.28
N ALA A 951 -22.66 -23.34 0.62
CA ALA A 951 -21.72 -22.26 0.92
C ALA A 951 -21.55 -21.33 -0.28
N MET A 952 -21.27 -21.89 -1.46
CA MET A 952 -21.07 -21.09 -2.67
C MET A 952 -22.34 -20.36 -3.12
N ARG A 953 -23.55 -20.95 -3.02
CA ARG A 953 -24.78 -20.19 -3.29
C ARG A 953 -24.99 -19.03 -2.31
N TRP A 954 -24.59 -19.21 -1.05
CA TRP A 954 -24.59 -18.13 -0.08
C TRP A 954 -23.61 -17.02 -0.51
N ILE A 955 -22.37 -17.36 -0.86
CA ILE A 955 -21.37 -16.41 -1.39
C ILE A 955 -21.89 -15.68 -2.63
N ALA A 956 -22.40 -16.40 -3.64
CA ALA A 956 -22.89 -15.79 -4.87
C ALA A 956 -24.04 -14.82 -4.63
N SER A 957 -24.96 -15.13 -3.69
CA SER A 957 -26.05 -14.24 -3.34
C SER A 957 -25.61 -13.05 -2.48
N HIS A 958 -24.65 -13.24 -1.57
CA HIS A 958 -24.23 -12.23 -0.59
C HIS A 958 -23.08 -11.34 -1.07
N TYR A 959 -22.26 -11.80 -2.00
CA TYR A 959 -21.11 -11.06 -2.54
C TYR A 959 -21.14 -10.88 -4.07
N GLY A 960 -21.91 -11.69 -4.81
CA GLY A 960 -22.02 -11.61 -6.27
C GLY A 960 -23.02 -10.57 -6.76
N PHE A 961 -22.60 -9.56 -7.54
CA PHE A 961 -23.45 -8.48 -8.06
C PHE A 961 -23.33 -8.31 -9.57
N GLU A 962 -24.31 -7.62 -10.15
CA GLU A 962 -24.40 -7.34 -11.57
C GLU A 962 -24.62 -5.83 -11.77
N PRO A 963 -23.56 -5.02 -11.95
CA PRO A 963 -23.71 -3.59 -12.16
C PRO A 963 -24.44 -3.26 -13.48
N GLN A 964 -24.38 -4.17 -14.46
CA GLN A 964 -25.09 -4.08 -15.73
C GLN A 964 -25.31 -5.46 -16.35
N PRO A 965 -26.29 -5.63 -17.25
CA PRO A 965 -26.58 -6.92 -17.86
C PRO A 965 -25.35 -7.59 -18.46
N GLY A 966 -25.08 -8.82 -18.03
CA GLY A 966 -23.99 -9.66 -18.53
C GLY A 966 -22.62 -9.42 -17.88
N VAL A 967 -22.53 -8.61 -16.84
CA VAL A 967 -21.30 -8.37 -16.06
C VAL A 967 -21.51 -8.88 -14.64
N ARG A 968 -20.89 -9.99 -14.26
CA ARG A 968 -21.03 -10.61 -12.93
C ARG A 968 -19.73 -10.46 -12.14
N LEU A 969 -19.79 -9.69 -11.06
CA LEU A 969 -18.64 -9.37 -10.21
C LEU A 969 -18.80 -10.00 -8.84
N LEU A 970 -17.69 -10.48 -8.29
CA LEU A 970 -17.64 -11.13 -6.98
C LEU A 970 -16.75 -10.33 -6.03
N ALA A 971 -17.35 -9.71 -5.01
CA ALA A 971 -16.59 -9.12 -3.92
C ALA A 971 -15.99 -10.20 -3.01
N CYS A 972 -14.83 -9.94 -2.40
CA CYS A 972 -14.20 -10.91 -1.50
C CYS A 972 -14.88 -11.03 -0.13
N SER A 973 -15.67 -10.05 0.27
CA SER A 973 -16.50 -10.04 1.48
C SER A 973 -17.52 -8.90 1.47
N ASP A 974 -18.32 -8.79 2.52
CA ASP A 974 -19.18 -7.65 2.86
C ASP A 974 -18.69 -6.85 4.07
N TRP A 975 -17.40 -6.99 4.43
CA TRP A 975 -16.82 -6.34 5.62
C TRP A 975 -16.61 -4.83 5.40
N PHE A 976 -16.47 -4.04 6.47
CA PHE A 976 -16.25 -2.58 6.39
C PHE A 976 -15.05 -2.16 7.26
N PRO A 977 -14.23 -1.15 6.86
CA PRO A 977 -14.33 -0.29 5.68
C PRO A 977 -13.93 -0.97 4.35
N ILE A 978 -14.43 -0.45 3.22
CA ILE A 978 -13.95 -0.85 1.88
C ILE A 978 -12.48 -0.48 1.77
N ARG A 979 -11.63 -1.48 1.56
CA ARG A 979 -10.19 -1.32 1.35
C ARG A 979 -9.64 -2.54 0.61
N TRP A 980 -8.34 -2.52 0.30
CA TRP A 980 -7.65 -3.72 -0.17
C TRP A 980 -7.97 -4.93 0.73
N SER A 981 -8.23 -6.11 0.16
CA SER A 981 -8.70 -7.31 0.89
C SER A 981 -10.10 -7.26 1.53
N THR A 982 -10.85 -6.16 1.42
CA THR A 982 -12.21 -6.02 1.97
C THR A 982 -13.17 -5.40 0.95
N GLN A 983 -14.19 -6.17 0.55
CA GLN A 983 -15.11 -5.84 -0.56
C GLN A 983 -14.42 -5.58 -1.92
N TRP A 984 -13.15 -5.93 -2.07
CA TRP A 984 -12.43 -5.85 -3.33
C TRP A 984 -12.92 -6.92 -4.32
N VAL A 985 -12.75 -6.71 -5.64
CA VAL A 985 -13.13 -7.64 -6.71
C VAL A 985 -11.87 -8.20 -7.41
N PRO A 986 -11.13 -9.11 -6.74
CA PRO A 986 -9.95 -9.78 -7.29
C PRO A 986 -10.31 -10.78 -8.39
N THR A 987 -9.57 -10.80 -9.50
CA THR A 987 -9.83 -11.74 -10.60
C THR A 987 -9.38 -13.16 -10.27
N GLY A 988 -8.25 -13.32 -9.58
CA GLY A 988 -7.72 -14.60 -9.13
C GLY A 988 -8.68 -15.35 -8.20
N ASP A 989 -9.13 -14.70 -7.12
CA ASP A 989 -10.08 -15.32 -6.19
C ASP A 989 -11.44 -15.55 -6.85
N THR A 990 -11.86 -14.68 -7.79
CA THR A 990 -13.06 -14.92 -8.61
C THR A 990 -12.93 -16.23 -9.39
N CYS A 991 -11.77 -16.51 -9.98
CA CYS A 991 -11.50 -17.77 -10.68
C CYS A 991 -11.54 -18.98 -9.73
N LEU A 992 -10.89 -18.89 -8.57
CA LEU A 992 -10.87 -19.99 -7.58
C LEU A 992 -12.26 -20.26 -6.97
N ALA A 993 -13.03 -19.20 -6.72
CA ALA A 993 -14.42 -19.29 -6.26
C ALA A 993 -15.33 -19.88 -7.34
N ALA A 994 -15.21 -19.42 -8.60
CA ALA A 994 -15.96 -19.97 -9.72
C ALA A 994 -15.65 -21.47 -9.90
N MET A 995 -14.38 -21.87 -9.81
CA MET A 995 -13.98 -23.28 -9.84
C MET A 995 -14.67 -24.08 -8.73
N ALA A 996 -14.65 -23.60 -7.47
CA ALA A 996 -15.28 -24.29 -6.34
C ALA A 996 -16.81 -24.41 -6.52
N GLY A 997 -17.46 -23.36 -7.01
CA GLY A 997 -18.88 -23.35 -7.32
C GLY A 997 -19.27 -24.32 -8.45
N MET A 998 -18.46 -24.39 -9.52
CA MET A 998 -18.64 -25.32 -10.62
C MET A 998 -18.41 -26.78 -10.17
N LYS A 999 -17.36 -27.07 -9.37
CA LYS A 999 -17.13 -28.39 -8.73
C LYS A 999 -18.27 -28.81 -7.81
N SER A 1000 -19.00 -27.84 -7.25
CA SER A 1000 -20.20 -28.08 -6.44
C SER A 1000 -21.46 -28.34 -7.29
N GLY A 1001 -21.36 -28.26 -8.61
CA GLY A 1001 -22.39 -28.59 -9.59
C GLY A 1001 -23.29 -27.43 -10.03
N ASP A 1002 -22.96 -26.18 -9.72
CA ASP A 1002 -23.73 -24.99 -10.11
C ASP A 1002 -23.04 -24.22 -11.26
N VAL A 1003 -22.79 -24.90 -12.38
CA VAL A 1003 -22.01 -24.32 -13.50
C VAL A 1003 -22.66 -23.07 -14.07
N ASP A 1004 -23.98 -23.08 -14.31
CA ASP A 1004 -24.70 -21.94 -14.90
C ASP A 1004 -24.68 -20.69 -14.01
N LEU A 1005 -24.55 -20.87 -12.69
CA LEU A 1005 -24.45 -19.76 -11.74
C LEU A 1005 -23.06 -19.14 -11.76
N TRP A 1006 -22.01 -19.97 -11.85
CA TRP A 1006 -20.63 -19.56 -11.61
C TRP A 1006 -19.85 -19.18 -12.88
N TYR A 1007 -20.17 -19.81 -14.02
CA TYR A 1007 -19.52 -19.51 -15.29
C TYR A 1007 -19.61 -18.01 -15.70
N PRO A 1008 -20.72 -17.28 -15.46
CA PRO A 1008 -20.79 -15.85 -15.75
C PRO A 1008 -19.74 -14.98 -15.03
N PHE A 1009 -19.33 -15.34 -13.80
CA PHE A 1009 -18.26 -14.64 -13.08
C PHE A 1009 -16.91 -14.85 -13.76
N LEU A 1010 -16.60 -16.10 -14.13
CA LEU A 1010 -15.40 -16.44 -14.88
C LEU A 1010 -15.36 -15.71 -16.23
N LYS A 1011 -16.48 -15.69 -16.96
CA LYS A 1011 -16.59 -14.97 -18.23
C LYS A 1011 -16.30 -13.47 -18.07
N THR A 1012 -16.76 -12.87 -16.98
CA THR A 1012 -16.48 -11.46 -16.66
C THR A 1012 -15.00 -11.24 -16.39
N ALA A 1013 -14.36 -12.12 -15.60
CA ALA A 1013 -12.92 -12.08 -15.34
C ALA A 1013 -12.11 -12.17 -16.64
N VAL A 1014 -12.37 -13.18 -17.47
CA VAL A 1014 -11.74 -13.38 -18.80
C VAL A 1014 -11.91 -12.15 -19.70
N THR A 1015 -13.12 -11.60 -19.78
CA THR A 1015 -13.39 -10.44 -20.64
C THR A 1015 -12.66 -9.18 -20.15
N SER A 1016 -12.37 -9.07 -18.85
CA SER A 1016 -11.67 -7.91 -18.29
C SER A 1016 -10.22 -7.80 -18.81
N ALA A 1017 -9.55 -8.92 -19.11
CA ALA A 1017 -8.20 -8.97 -19.69
C ALA A 1017 -8.09 -8.30 -21.07
N TYR A 1018 -9.20 -8.16 -21.79
CA TYR A 1018 -9.25 -7.51 -23.10
C TYR A 1018 -9.53 -6.00 -23.01
N LYS A 1019 -10.00 -5.53 -21.85
CA LYS A 1019 -10.48 -4.15 -21.62
C LYS A 1019 -9.58 -3.41 -20.63
N SER A 1020 -8.28 -3.66 -20.74
CA SER A 1020 -7.23 -3.15 -19.86
C SER A 1020 -6.30 -2.19 -20.62
N GLU A 1021 -5.50 -1.43 -19.87
CA GLU A 1021 -4.45 -0.55 -20.42
C GLU A 1021 -3.35 -1.32 -21.16
N PHE A 1022 -3.23 -2.62 -20.89
CA PHE A 1022 -2.25 -3.56 -21.45
C PHE A 1022 -2.94 -4.88 -21.83
N PRO A 1023 -2.41 -5.65 -22.79
CA PRO A 1023 -2.94 -6.97 -23.10
C PRO A 1023 -2.55 -7.96 -22.01
N GLY A 1024 -3.51 -8.68 -21.42
CA GLY A 1024 -3.25 -9.72 -20.41
C GLY A 1024 -4.11 -9.60 -19.15
N ILE A 1025 -3.80 -10.42 -18.15
CA ILE A 1025 -4.56 -10.52 -16.89
C ILE A 1025 -4.25 -9.35 -15.95
N ASN A 1026 -5.30 -8.82 -15.31
CA ASN A 1026 -5.22 -7.77 -14.30
C ASN A 1026 -5.61 -8.34 -12.92
N MET A 1027 -5.04 -7.81 -11.83
CA MET A 1027 -5.27 -8.34 -10.47
C MET A 1027 -6.71 -8.17 -9.98
N GLY A 1028 -7.37 -7.09 -10.39
CA GLY A 1028 -8.75 -6.79 -9.97
C GLY A 1028 -9.54 -6.07 -11.04
N ILE A 1029 -10.87 -6.12 -10.90
CA ILE A 1029 -11.81 -5.47 -11.83
C ILE A 1029 -12.18 -4.04 -11.32
N SER A 1030 -11.76 -3.62 -10.11
CA SER A 1030 -12.26 -2.38 -9.46
C SER A 1030 -11.27 -1.51 -8.66
N ASN A 1031 -11.68 -0.23 -8.52
CA ASN A 1031 -11.23 0.91 -7.68
C ASN A 1031 -10.36 2.06 -8.26
N ALA A 1032 -9.88 2.02 -9.52
CA ALA A 1032 -9.13 3.16 -10.08
C ALA A 1032 -9.19 3.29 -11.63
N GLY A 1033 -10.34 3.04 -12.27
CA GLY A 1033 -10.29 2.63 -13.68
C GLY A 1033 -9.81 1.18 -13.76
N ALA A 1034 -9.63 0.63 -14.95
CA ALA A 1034 -8.85 -0.60 -15.11
C ALA A 1034 -7.38 -0.29 -14.76
N GLY A 1035 -7.06 -0.20 -13.47
CA GLY A 1035 -5.78 0.26 -12.94
C GLY A 1035 -5.41 -0.51 -11.66
N GLY A 1036 -4.90 -1.72 -11.86
CA GLY A 1036 -4.19 -2.55 -10.89
C GLY A 1036 -2.97 -3.14 -11.61
N GLY A 1037 -2.08 -2.26 -12.05
CA GLY A 1037 -1.03 -2.57 -13.01
C GLY A 1037 0.20 -3.22 -12.39
N ASP A 1038 0.11 -4.46 -11.92
CA ASP A 1038 1.30 -5.31 -11.68
C ASP A 1038 1.70 -6.12 -12.92
N ARG A 1039 0.97 -5.88 -14.03
CA ARG A 1039 1.10 -6.43 -15.40
C ARG A 1039 1.55 -7.90 -15.44
N GLU A 1040 0.75 -8.67 -14.71
CA GLU A 1040 0.64 -10.13 -14.57
C GLU A 1040 1.37 -10.72 -13.35
N ASP A 1041 0.67 -10.63 -12.22
CA ASP A 1041 0.98 -11.28 -10.95
C ASP A 1041 0.46 -12.73 -10.93
N VAL A 1042 1.21 -13.66 -10.33
CA VAL A 1042 0.78 -15.07 -10.20
C VAL A 1042 -0.58 -15.22 -9.52
N ASP A 1043 -0.92 -14.33 -8.58
CA ASP A 1043 -2.17 -14.40 -7.81
C ASP A 1043 -3.41 -14.26 -8.65
N SER A 1044 -3.25 -13.76 -9.87
CA SER A 1044 -4.30 -13.81 -10.88
C SER A 1044 -3.95 -14.79 -12.00
N VAL A 1045 -2.71 -14.87 -12.46
CA VAL A 1045 -2.35 -15.73 -13.61
C VAL A 1045 -2.57 -17.22 -13.34
N ASP A 1046 -2.07 -17.75 -12.22
CA ASP A 1046 -2.16 -19.19 -11.94
C ASP A 1046 -3.62 -19.65 -11.76
N PRO A 1047 -4.48 -18.93 -11.01
CA PRO A 1047 -5.91 -19.24 -10.92
C PRO A 1047 -6.64 -19.33 -12.26
N TYR A 1048 -6.36 -18.45 -13.23
CA TYR A 1048 -7.01 -18.50 -14.55
C TYR A 1048 -6.69 -19.79 -15.30
N VAL A 1049 -5.41 -20.17 -15.34
CA VAL A 1049 -4.98 -21.43 -15.97
C VAL A 1049 -5.54 -22.62 -15.18
N HIS A 1050 -5.55 -22.52 -13.85
CA HIS A 1050 -6.05 -23.60 -13.00
C HIS A 1050 -7.54 -23.88 -13.22
N VAL A 1051 -8.40 -22.84 -13.21
CA VAL A 1051 -9.85 -22.99 -13.42
C VAL A 1051 -10.19 -23.38 -14.86
N ALA A 1052 -9.39 -22.98 -15.85
CA ALA A 1052 -9.66 -23.32 -17.24
C ALA A 1052 -9.44 -24.82 -17.54
N VAL A 1053 -8.53 -25.47 -16.83
CA VAL A 1053 -8.20 -26.89 -17.05
C VAL A 1053 -9.03 -27.83 -16.16
N ARG A 1054 -9.38 -27.38 -14.94
CA ARG A 1054 -10.14 -28.17 -13.95
C ARG A 1054 -11.63 -28.08 -14.17
#